data_AF-A0A196SFX5-F1
#
_entry.id   AF-A0A196SFX5-F1
#
_cell.length_a   1.000
_cell.length_b   1.000
_cell.length_c   1.000
_cell.angle_alpha   90.00
_cell.angle_beta   90.00
_cell.angle_gamma   90.00
#
_symmetry.space_group_name_H-M   'P 1'
#
loop_
_entity.id
_entity.type
_entity.pdbx_description
1 polymer ?
#
loop_
_entity_poly.entity_id
_entity_poly.type
_entity_poly.pdbx_seq_one_letter_code
_entity_poly.pdbx_strand_id
1 'polypeptide(L)'
;MMCTIDETTIEFLKKRLSSLRSLRREVVGELSASALAEQRIRKDPEFRKIGAKDVFSERISSLEHDLMVSSYSLQETRSISRELDRLKNEQFKARKQQGWDREIESIHAKRRKLFDRLTELRGEMTEVDSALCIAWSIIYNRKQQREVTPDEVVSELLPMKEEEYRSLRHNHTSLIQRIEQSQCIRITYAQSVSGCLVYGTETAAKEGVSLIADVQHWCQKTIETTPLWIGVLLTKQGKYAHQLEAASHTLLRIDRQKNQITAEGGQQAVCRFQSLYDAFFASAHHFPLSAAAVAHLRQGRSLFAQLAARCEGYCYADYARQDFVVYGSAADLEQSAAVVAELLAPFATVRERVELPDASRVSYLVGEGGAAARALSRKTHCRCAFSKVGEAPGVVLEGCRADVEAAKAVIATRLAQYEKENATMSLPELALPILLNNRGQQVQQVQRSTHTHITIDKSHLQCAIRGKEEGVEAAQAALQAILAGITSLSLPLSPYVRGAFFGPRGQHLEELRRRHHVSVKCGEDTVCLEGLREGVAEAEAEVRAWLAKHAVRVVEGEKEAVGREVIGNHGARVRELERSHRVRVLQEDLGDATRVVLIGPQDAVDVLAASLGTSLQQYADTHFTLRLTPEHFAHAPQLARAAVEQLRARHPQCSLAVVPSLGQLRCEGDAQHLPALRSELQALQEALEDQALWSCEVAPAAAGLVIGKGGETIKALEARHRVSLRLLREEGRLQVWGSRADFEAVEAEVRARVEAGETVSEAVRATPAQLACLLKDRCRCLQEIQTASHALVRLPPRDGGDVMLTGMRTSVKCAKPLLLDALRGVYTYRYAYPAPAVKALLALPSFHLERVALATQCKLLGEADGGLSIRGKGEALHRAHATVFEGLLQAAPRQFARVPLDPGTLHYLTSREGEKEKEVKGEKVKVVWELAERAVYVWGEEKEVTAARERVEKEVARLASENRVVPLEAELMESLLKDRRAKLREVSEASGARVVVLPRRDGVFVHGAAADVTRAAEALEEMARAHQERNAQLAVSLCVLEEFEKEYGAMIPQWESRYDGEVRVDKGAASICIRGRTKEGTNDLKFILESMLEEVELKLEVNAINLTESESEKGDTEEGEDHKSEIAIIWFVGKQMDEIDGVPELWKSHLRKTEGILGKNDTMIRNTETLIERMERGENLSGDERKAIEDTIRAINSHISDIGKEFHRMKQDGSKYLS
;
A
#
# COMPACT_ATOMS: atom_id res chain seq x y z
N MET A 1 20.34 13.04 11.57
CA MET A 1 20.20 13.58 10.20
C MET A 1 20.02 12.38 9.29
N MET A 2 18.87 12.26 8.59
CA MET A 2 18.68 11.21 7.59
C MET A 2 19.46 11.61 6.34
N CYS A 3 20.42 10.79 5.94
CA CYS A 3 21.24 10.98 4.74
C CYS A 3 20.35 10.96 3.51
N THR A 4 20.45 11.98 2.67
CA THR A 4 19.78 12.01 1.38
C THR A 4 20.78 11.62 0.30
N ILE A 5 20.42 10.62 -0.50
CA ILE A 5 21.14 10.34 -1.75
C ILE A 5 20.52 11.26 -2.80
N ASP A 6 21.36 12.12 -3.39
CA ASP A 6 20.94 13.16 -4.34
C ASP A 6 21.73 13.07 -5.65
N GLU A 7 21.26 13.80 -6.67
CA GLU A 7 21.79 13.75 -8.04
C GLU A 7 23.29 14.06 -8.12
N THR A 8 23.82 14.86 -7.18
CA THR A 8 25.25 15.14 -6.99
C THR A 8 26.08 13.89 -6.72
N THR A 9 25.51 12.91 -6.02
CA THR A 9 26.16 11.62 -5.70
C THR A 9 26.30 10.77 -6.96
N ILE A 10 25.31 10.79 -7.86
CA ILE A 10 25.37 10.11 -9.15
C ILE A 10 26.48 10.72 -10.01
N GLU A 11 26.54 12.05 -10.09
CA GLU A 11 27.52 12.75 -10.93
C GLU A 11 28.95 12.45 -10.48
N PHE A 12 29.19 12.40 -9.17
CA PHE A 12 30.47 11.98 -8.61
C PHE A 12 30.82 10.53 -8.97
N LEU A 13 29.88 9.60 -8.80
CA LEU A 13 30.10 8.18 -9.13
C LEU A 13 30.38 8.00 -10.63
N LYS A 14 29.67 8.72 -11.51
CA LYS A 14 29.94 8.74 -12.96
C LYS A 14 31.36 9.22 -13.27
N LYS A 15 31.78 10.32 -12.65
CA LYS A 15 33.14 10.88 -12.85
C LYS A 15 34.22 9.93 -12.34
N ARG A 16 33.97 9.24 -11.23
CA ARG A 16 34.89 8.21 -10.73
C ARG A 16 34.98 7.02 -11.66
N LEU A 17 33.84 6.55 -12.18
CA LEU A 17 33.79 5.46 -13.17
C LEU A 17 34.55 5.82 -14.45
N SER A 18 34.40 7.05 -14.97
CA SER A 18 35.15 7.49 -16.16
C SER A 18 36.66 7.51 -15.91
N SER A 19 37.10 7.95 -14.72
CA SER A 19 38.52 7.93 -14.34
C SER A 19 39.06 6.50 -14.28
N LEU A 20 38.32 5.58 -13.65
CA LEU A 20 38.71 4.16 -13.56
C LEU A 20 38.78 3.50 -14.94
N ARG A 21 37.85 3.81 -15.86
CA ARG A 21 37.89 3.35 -17.25
C ARG A 21 39.13 3.86 -17.99
N SER A 22 39.55 5.10 -17.74
CA SER A 22 40.79 5.65 -18.31
C SER A 22 42.03 4.90 -17.80
N LEU A 23 42.12 4.68 -16.49
CA LEU A 23 43.20 3.92 -15.86
C LEU A 23 43.26 2.47 -16.37
N ARG A 24 42.10 1.82 -16.56
CA ARG A 24 42.04 0.47 -17.14
C ARG A 24 42.63 0.45 -18.56
N ARG A 25 42.31 1.44 -19.40
CA ARG A 25 42.88 1.54 -20.76
C ARG A 25 44.39 1.69 -20.75
N GLU A 26 44.92 2.53 -19.86
CA GLU A 26 46.37 2.71 -19.70
C GLU A 26 47.06 1.40 -19.31
N VAL A 27 46.52 0.68 -18.31
CA VAL A 27 47.07 -0.62 -17.86
C VAL A 27 47.00 -1.68 -18.95
N VAL A 28 45.90 -1.77 -19.71
CA VAL A 28 45.81 -2.69 -20.86
C VAL A 28 46.79 -2.32 -21.97
N GLY A 29 46.98 -1.03 -22.23
CA GLY A 29 48.01 -0.54 -23.15
C GLY A 29 49.41 -1.01 -22.74
N GLU A 30 49.78 -0.86 -21.47
CA GLU A 30 51.07 -1.33 -20.95
C GLU A 30 51.26 -2.85 -21.00
N LEU A 31 50.20 -3.60 -20.73
CA LEU A 31 50.21 -5.06 -20.84
C LEU A 31 50.42 -5.51 -22.29
N SER A 32 49.72 -4.89 -23.25
CA SER A 32 49.88 -5.18 -24.68
C SER A 32 51.31 -4.91 -25.17
N ALA A 33 51.91 -3.79 -24.75
CA ALA A 33 53.28 -3.44 -25.06
C ALA A 33 54.29 -4.44 -24.46
N SER A 34 54.03 -4.92 -23.25
CA SER A 34 54.85 -5.93 -22.57
C SER A 34 54.76 -7.31 -23.26
N ALA A 35 53.57 -7.69 -23.73
CA ALA A 35 53.37 -8.92 -24.51
C ALA A 35 54.09 -8.87 -25.88
N LEU A 36 54.04 -7.71 -26.57
CA LEU A 36 54.77 -7.47 -27.83
C LEU A 36 56.29 -7.54 -27.62
N ALA A 37 56.82 -7.03 -26.50
CA ALA A 37 58.23 -7.12 -26.17
C ALA A 37 58.68 -8.59 -25.99
N GLU A 38 57.88 -9.39 -25.30
CA GLU A 38 58.16 -10.83 -25.14
C GLU A 38 58.12 -11.59 -26.48
N GLN A 39 57.11 -11.34 -27.32
CA GLN A 39 57.04 -11.96 -28.65
C GLN A 39 58.25 -11.62 -29.53
N ARG A 40 58.82 -10.41 -29.41
CA ARG A 40 60.04 -10.03 -30.13
C ARG A 40 61.25 -10.84 -29.68
N ILE A 41 61.42 -11.07 -28.37
CA ILE A 41 62.51 -11.88 -27.82
C ILE A 41 62.38 -13.34 -28.28
N ARG A 42 61.16 -13.91 -28.25
CA ARG A 42 60.92 -15.31 -28.64
C ARG A 42 61.03 -15.58 -30.14
N LYS A 43 60.82 -14.59 -31.00
CA LYS A 43 60.95 -14.71 -32.47
C LYS A 43 62.40 -14.56 -32.97
N ASP A 44 63.35 -14.24 -32.10
CA ASP A 44 64.76 -14.15 -32.47
C ASP A 44 65.32 -15.54 -32.84
N PRO A 45 65.87 -15.75 -34.06
CA PRO A 45 66.35 -17.06 -34.52
C PRO A 45 67.48 -17.66 -33.67
N GLU A 46 68.16 -16.85 -32.86
CA GLU A 46 69.21 -17.31 -31.94
C GLU A 46 68.66 -17.85 -30.60
N PHE A 47 67.35 -17.72 -30.32
CA PHE A 47 66.67 -18.25 -29.13
C PHE A 47 66.52 -19.79 -29.22
N ARG A 48 67.56 -20.55 -28.86
CA ARG A 48 67.55 -22.03 -28.75
C ARG A 48 68.18 -22.51 -27.45
N LYS A 49 67.51 -23.44 -26.73
CA LYS A 49 68.02 -24.11 -25.51
C LYS A 49 69.39 -24.76 -25.75
N ILE A 50 70.42 -24.20 -25.13
CA ILE A 50 71.75 -24.80 -24.97
C ILE A 50 71.94 -25.09 -23.48
N GLY A 51 72.67 -26.17 -23.17
CA GLY A 51 72.77 -26.74 -21.81
C GLY A 51 73.30 -25.79 -20.72
N ALA A 52 73.26 -26.28 -19.47
CA ALA A 52 73.62 -25.50 -18.29
C ALA A 52 75.04 -24.92 -18.36
N LYS A 53 75.15 -23.60 -18.10
CA LYS A 53 76.40 -22.83 -18.09
C LYS A 53 77.50 -23.44 -17.22
N ASP A 54 77.11 -24.02 -16.08
CA ASP A 54 78.04 -24.52 -15.06
C ASP A 54 78.80 -25.75 -15.55
N VAL A 55 78.13 -26.61 -16.32
CA VAL A 55 78.71 -27.78 -16.99
C VAL A 55 79.75 -27.36 -18.01
N PHE A 56 79.51 -26.28 -18.74
CA PHE A 56 80.48 -25.74 -19.70
C PHE A 56 81.67 -25.06 -19.02
N SER A 57 81.46 -24.31 -17.93
CA SER A 57 82.58 -23.65 -17.22
C SER A 57 83.52 -24.64 -16.53
N GLU A 58 82.99 -25.69 -15.90
CA GLU A 58 83.83 -26.72 -15.28
C GLU A 58 84.63 -27.49 -16.32
N ARG A 59 84.00 -27.86 -17.45
CA ARG A 59 84.65 -28.58 -18.55
C ARG A 59 85.68 -27.74 -19.29
N ILE A 60 85.43 -26.44 -19.48
CA ILE A 60 86.42 -25.50 -20.03
C ILE A 60 87.61 -25.40 -19.07
N SER A 61 87.35 -25.25 -17.77
CA SER A 61 88.42 -25.15 -16.77
C SER A 61 89.26 -26.42 -16.67
N SER A 62 88.65 -27.60 -16.78
CA SER A 62 89.38 -28.88 -16.79
C SER A 62 90.24 -29.02 -18.05
N LEU A 63 89.70 -28.69 -19.23
CA LEU A 63 90.44 -28.78 -20.49
C LEU A 63 91.54 -27.71 -20.61
N GLU A 64 91.35 -26.51 -20.06
CA GLU A 64 92.39 -25.48 -19.96
C GLU A 64 93.52 -25.90 -19.00
N HIS A 65 93.17 -26.56 -17.89
CA HIS A 65 94.12 -27.12 -16.95
C HIS A 65 94.93 -28.26 -17.56
N ASP A 66 94.27 -29.20 -18.25
CA ASP A 66 94.92 -30.29 -18.99
C ASP A 66 95.89 -29.75 -20.04
N LEU A 67 95.53 -28.69 -20.78
CA LEU A 67 96.40 -28.07 -21.78
C LEU A 67 97.64 -27.39 -21.18
N MET A 68 97.59 -26.96 -19.91
CA MET A 68 98.71 -26.34 -19.20
C MET A 68 99.67 -27.34 -18.53
N VAL A 69 99.20 -28.53 -18.16
CA VAL A 69 99.96 -29.46 -17.29
C VAL A 69 100.60 -30.63 -18.05
N SER A 70 100.06 -31.04 -19.21
CA SER A 70 100.52 -32.25 -19.93
C SER A 70 101.21 -31.94 -21.27
N SER A 71 102.27 -32.70 -21.58
CA SER A 71 102.99 -32.65 -22.86
C SER A 71 102.31 -33.53 -23.92
N TYR A 72 101.38 -32.96 -24.67
CA TYR A 72 100.66 -33.65 -25.76
C TYR A 72 101.36 -33.56 -27.12
N SER A 73 100.96 -34.43 -28.05
CA SER A 73 101.36 -34.33 -29.46
C SER A 73 100.65 -33.15 -30.17
N LEU A 74 101.25 -32.62 -31.24
CA LEU A 74 100.73 -31.48 -32.03
C LEU A 74 99.30 -31.70 -32.58
N GLN A 75 98.89 -32.96 -32.79
CA GLN A 75 97.52 -33.30 -33.22
C GLN A 75 96.52 -33.25 -32.07
N GLU A 76 96.88 -33.74 -30.89
CA GLU A 76 96.02 -33.74 -29.70
C GLU A 76 95.80 -32.32 -29.17
N THR A 77 96.83 -31.48 -29.15
CA THR A 77 96.69 -30.06 -28.78
C THR A 77 95.71 -29.31 -29.70
N ARG A 78 95.73 -29.62 -31.01
CA ARG A 78 94.75 -29.05 -31.97
C ARG A 78 93.34 -29.59 -31.75
N SER A 79 93.19 -30.84 -31.33
CA SER A 79 91.88 -31.43 -31.02
C SER A 79 91.27 -30.76 -29.78
N ILE A 80 92.04 -30.66 -28.69
CA ILE A 80 91.59 -30.05 -27.44
C ILE A 80 91.30 -28.56 -27.66
N SER A 81 92.13 -27.83 -28.40
CA SER A 81 91.87 -26.41 -28.72
C SER A 81 90.57 -26.21 -29.49
N ARG A 82 90.25 -27.06 -30.48
CA ARG A 82 88.97 -26.99 -31.22
C ARG A 82 87.78 -27.29 -30.32
N GLU A 83 87.93 -28.24 -29.41
CA GLU A 83 86.90 -28.57 -28.43
C GLU A 83 86.68 -27.43 -27.43
N LEU A 84 87.76 -26.76 -27.01
CA LEU A 84 87.75 -25.58 -26.15
C LEU A 84 87.08 -24.37 -26.82
N ASP A 85 87.36 -24.13 -28.11
CA ASP A 85 86.69 -23.09 -28.90
C ASP A 85 85.19 -23.41 -29.10
N ARG A 86 84.86 -24.69 -29.30
CA ARG A 86 83.46 -25.15 -29.39
C ARG A 86 82.72 -24.92 -28.08
N LEU A 87 83.31 -25.30 -26.94
CA LEU A 87 82.73 -25.13 -25.61
C LEU A 87 82.64 -23.66 -25.21
N LYS A 88 83.62 -22.82 -25.56
CA LYS A 88 83.56 -21.36 -25.35
C LYS A 88 82.43 -20.71 -26.16
N ASN A 89 82.23 -21.14 -27.40
CA ASN A 89 81.09 -20.71 -28.22
C ASN A 89 79.74 -21.18 -27.64
N GLU A 90 79.66 -22.40 -27.13
CA GLU A 90 78.46 -22.91 -26.45
C GLU A 90 78.19 -22.17 -25.13
N GLN A 91 79.23 -21.84 -24.35
CA GLN A 91 79.14 -21.03 -23.13
C GLN A 91 78.69 -19.60 -23.42
N PHE A 92 79.18 -18.98 -24.50
CA PHE A 92 78.77 -17.64 -24.92
C PHE A 92 77.27 -17.61 -25.27
N LYS A 93 76.80 -18.61 -26.03
CA LYS A 93 75.38 -18.76 -26.36
C LYS A 93 74.52 -19.02 -25.11
N ALA A 94 74.98 -19.86 -24.18
CA ALA A 94 74.30 -20.11 -22.91
C ALA A 94 74.21 -18.85 -22.01
N ARG A 95 75.24 -17.99 -22.01
CA ARG A 95 75.21 -16.69 -21.30
C ARG A 95 74.20 -15.72 -21.90
N LYS A 96 74.14 -15.64 -23.24
CA LYS A 96 73.16 -14.80 -23.96
C LYS A 96 71.73 -15.26 -23.67
N GLN A 97 71.54 -16.58 -23.63
CA GLN A 97 70.27 -17.20 -23.25
C GLN A 97 69.85 -16.89 -21.80
N GLN A 98 70.75 -17.02 -20.82
CA GLN A 98 70.47 -16.57 -19.45
C GLN A 98 70.10 -15.08 -19.36
N GLY A 99 70.67 -14.24 -20.24
CA GLY A 99 70.29 -12.83 -20.36
C GLY A 99 68.84 -12.66 -20.79
N TRP A 100 68.43 -13.37 -21.85
CA TRP A 100 67.04 -13.38 -22.32
C TRP A 100 66.07 -13.99 -21.31
N ASP A 101 66.44 -15.07 -20.63
CA ASP A 101 65.59 -15.70 -19.61
C ASP A 101 65.31 -14.71 -18.46
N ARG A 102 66.32 -13.97 -17.99
CA ARG A 102 66.14 -12.90 -16.98
C ARG A 102 65.28 -11.75 -17.48
N GLU A 103 65.39 -11.39 -18.76
CA GLU A 103 64.61 -10.33 -19.36
C GLU A 103 63.13 -10.75 -19.51
N ILE A 104 62.87 -11.99 -19.93
CA ILE A 104 61.52 -12.59 -19.95
C ILE A 104 60.95 -12.68 -18.53
N GLU A 105 61.72 -13.14 -17.54
CA GLU A 105 61.30 -13.15 -16.13
C GLU A 105 60.93 -11.75 -15.62
N SER A 106 61.69 -10.72 -16.01
CA SER A 106 61.38 -9.33 -15.67
C SER A 106 60.09 -8.84 -16.34
N ILE A 107 59.87 -9.18 -17.60
CA ILE A 107 58.64 -8.86 -18.34
C ILE A 107 57.44 -9.56 -17.68
N HIS A 108 57.57 -10.83 -17.29
CA HIS A 108 56.52 -11.58 -16.61
C HIS A 108 56.21 -11.02 -15.22
N ALA A 109 57.23 -10.67 -14.43
CA ALA A 109 57.03 -10.01 -13.15
C ALA A 109 56.30 -8.66 -13.29
N LYS A 110 56.57 -7.93 -14.39
CA LYS A 110 55.86 -6.70 -14.73
C LYS A 110 54.42 -6.98 -15.16
N ARG A 111 54.18 -7.95 -16.05
CA ARG A 111 52.84 -8.36 -16.50
C ARG A 111 51.98 -8.80 -15.32
N ARG A 112 52.50 -9.65 -14.43
CA ARG A 112 51.78 -10.12 -13.23
C ARG A 112 51.30 -8.96 -12.36
N LYS A 113 52.18 -7.98 -12.06
CA LYS A 113 51.79 -6.76 -11.33
C LYS A 113 50.71 -5.94 -12.05
N LEU A 114 50.79 -5.85 -13.37
CA LEU A 114 49.79 -5.14 -14.17
C LEU A 114 48.45 -5.88 -14.22
N PHE A 115 48.45 -7.22 -14.25
CA PHE A 115 47.24 -8.04 -14.13
C PHE A 115 46.61 -7.95 -12.73
N ASP A 116 47.42 -7.98 -11.66
CA ASP A 116 46.95 -7.73 -10.29
C ASP A 116 46.28 -6.35 -10.23
N ARG A 117 46.92 -5.33 -10.83
CA ARG A 117 46.33 -3.99 -10.90
C ARG A 117 45.05 -3.94 -11.73
N LEU A 118 44.98 -4.69 -12.82
CA LEU A 118 43.82 -4.76 -13.69
C LEU A 118 42.64 -5.45 -13.00
N THR A 119 42.88 -6.52 -12.24
CA THR A 119 41.86 -7.20 -11.45
C THR A 119 41.35 -6.33 -10.30
N GLU A 120 42.23 -5.58 -9.62
CA GLU A 120 41.84 -4.53 -8.66
C GLU A 120 40.92 -3.49 -9.31
N LEU A 121 41.31 -2.96 -10.47
CA LEU A 121 40.52 -1.97 -11.20
C LEU A 121 39.16 -2.53 -11.66
N ARG A 122 39.08 -3.80 -12.09
CA ARG A 122 37.79 -4.47 -12.39
C ARG A 122 36.91 -4.49 -11.14
N GLY A 123 37.46 -4.88 -9.99
CA GLY A 123 36.75 -4.88 -8.71
C GLY A 123 36.19 -3.50 -8.37
N GLU A 124 37.05 -2.48 -8.36
CA GLU A 124 36.65 -1.09 -8.09
C GLU A 124 35.57 -0.60 -9.07
N MET A 125 35.68 -0.92 -10.37
CA MET A 125 34.65 -0.56 -11.35
C MET A 125 33.31 -1.24 -11.07
N THR A 126 33.29 -2.53 -10.75
CA THR A 126 32.06 -3.25 -10.43
C THR A 126 31.38 -2.74 -9.16
N GLU A 127 32.16 -2.35 -8.16
CA GLU A 127 31.66 -1.73 -6.94
C GLU A 127 31.03 -0.36 -7.22
N VAL A 128 31.71 0.48 -8.02
CA VAL A 128 31.20 1.81 -8.39
C VAL A 128 29.94 1.69 -9.25
N ASP A 129 29.91 0.78 -10.23
CA ASP A 129 28.73 0.53 -11.07
C ASP A 129 27.53 0.02 -10.24
N SER A 130 27.78 -0.89 -9.29
CA SER A 130 26.75 -1.37 -8.37
C SER A 130 26.21 -0.25 -7.49
N ALA A 131 27.10 0.59 -6.93
CA ALA A 131 26.72 1.75 -6.13
C ALA A 131 25.91 2.77 -6.96
N LEU A 132 26.27 2.95 -8.23
CA LEU A 132 25.55 3.81 -9.15
C LEU A 132 24.13 3.26 -9.41
N CYS A 133 23.98 1.95 -9.66
CA CYS A 133 22.67 1.32 -9.82
C CYS A 133 21.78 1.47 -8.58
N ILE A 134 22.33 1.30 -7.39
CA ILE A 134 21.63 1.49 -6.12
C ILE A 134 21.19 2.96 -5.96
N ALA A 135 22.08 3.91 -6.24
CA ALA A 135 21.76 5.35 -6.15
C ALA A 135 20.62 5.76 -7.11
N TRP A 136 20.60 5.23 -8.34
CA TRP A 136 19.51 5.46 -9.29
C TRP A 136 18.19 4.88 -8.81
N SER A 137 18.18 3.64 -8.28
CA SER A 137 16.98 3.00 -7.72
C SER A 137 16.38 3.84 -6.58
N ILE A 138 17.22 4.40 -5.71
CA ILE A 138 16.78 5.25 -4.60
C ILE A 138 16.19 6.57 -5.12
N ILE A 139 16.81 7.19 -6.12
CA ILE A 139 16.29 8.43 -6.72
C ILE A 139 14.95 8.20 -7.44
N TYR A 140 14.78 7.08 -8.15
CA TYR A 140 13.50 6.73 -8.76
C TYR A 140 12.40 6.54 -7.72
N ASN A 141 12.67 5.82 -6.63
CA ASN A 141 11.72 5.66 -5.53
C ASN A 141 11.38 7.00 -4.85
N ARG A 142 12.37 7.88 -4.70
CA ARG A 142 12.17 9.22 -4.13
C ARG A 142 11.29 10.11 -5.00
N LYS A 143 11.42 10.03 -6.33
CA LYS A 143 10.52 10.71 -7.28
C LYS A 143 9.06 10.27 -7.14
N GLN A 144 8.84 9.03 -6.71
CA GLN A 144 7.51 8.47 -6.40
C GLN A 144 7.08 8.69 -4.93
N GLN A 145 7.72 9.62 -4.21
CA GLN A 145 7.46 9.93 -2.79
C GLN A 145 7.64 8.74 -1.83
N ARG A 146 8.43 7.72 -2.23
CA ARG A 146 8.80 6.58 -1.36
C ARG A 146 10.23 6.76 -0.87
N GLU A 147 10.41 6.76 0.45
CA GLU A 147 11.75 6.72 1.05
C GLU A 147 12.23 5.26 1.07
N VAL A 148 13.21 4.96 0.23
CA VAL A 148 13.85 3.64 0.15
C VAL A 148 15.30 3.78 0.56
N THR A 149 15.75 2.88 1.44
CA THR A 149 17.14 2.84 1.92
C THR A 149 18.00 1.92 1.07
N PRO A 150 19.34 2.11 1.01
CA PRO A 150 20.23 1.26 0.22
C PRO A 150 20.11 -0.25 0.50
N ASP A 151 19.80 -0.63 1.75
CA ASP A 151 19.69 -2.03 2.17
C ASP A 151 18.39 -2.71 1.67
N GLU A 152 17.38 -1.92 1.31
CA GLU A 152 16.15 -2.43 0.71
C GLU A 152 16.34 -2.73 -0.79
N VAL A 153 17.42 -2.21 -1.40
CA VAL A 153 17.74 -2.45 -2.81
C VAL A 153 18.52 -3.77 -2.93
N VAL A 154 17.86 -4.78 -3.47
CA VAL A 154 18.40 -6.10 -3.77
C VAL A 154 18.72 -6.18 -5.27
N SER A 155 19.71 -6.99 -5.63
CA SER A 155 19.99 -7.38 -7.01
C SER A 155 19.47 -8.79 -7.26
N GLU A 156 18.61 -8.97 -8.26
CA GLU A 156 18.15 -10.27 -8.74
C GLU A 156 18.82 -10.60 -10.09
N LEU A 157 19.20 -11.87 -10.29
CA LEU A 157 19.88 -12.34 -11.50
C LEU A 157 18.90 -13.00 -12.47
N LEU A 158 18.86 -12.50 -13.70
CA LEU A 158 18.24 -13.16 -14.83
C LEU A 158 19.35 -13.72 -15.74
N PRO A 159 19.51 -15.06 -15.83
CA PRO A 159 20.48 -15.66 -16.74
C PRO A 159 20.09 -15.34 -18.19
N MET A 160 21.00 -14.70 -18.93
CA MET A 160 20.79 -14.21 -20.30
C MET A 160 22.15 -14.01 -20.96
N LYS A 161 22.24 -14.23 -22.28
CA LYS A 161 23.46 -13.93 -23.04
C LYS A 161 23.63 -12.43 -23.28
N GLU A 162 24.88 -11.96 -23.39
CA GLU A 162 25.18 -10.55 -23.66
C GLU A 162 24.55 -10.05 -24.98
N GLU A 163 24.53 -10.90 -26.01
CA GLU A 163 23.91 -10.60 -27.32
C GLU A 163 22.39 -10.41 -27.24
N GLU A 164 21.72 -11.23 -26.43
CA GLU A 164 20.27 -11.16 -26.20
C GLU A 164 19.92 -9.88 -25.43
N TYR A 165 20.70 -9.54 -24.39
CA TYR A 165 20.55 -8.30 -23.63
C TYR A 165 20.70 -7.06 -24.53
N ARG A 166 21.74 -7.04 -25.37
CA ARG A 166 21.97 -5.95 -26.33
C ARG A 166 20.82 -5.81 -27.32
N SER A 167 20.35 -6.91 -27.89
CA SER A 167 19.25 -6.92 -28.85
C SER A 167 17.95 -6.38 -28.22
N LEU A 168 17.66 -6.78 -26.98
CA LEU A 168 16.49 -6.34 -26.23
C LEU A 168 16.57 -4.82 -25.97
N ARG A 169 17.74 -4.32 -25.56
CA ARG A 169 17.96 -2.89 -25.29
C ARG A 169 17.95 -2.02 -26.54
N HIS A 170 18.40 -2.54 -27.67
CA HIS A 170 18.40 -1.84 -28.96
C HIS A 170 16.99 -1.78 -29.57
N ASN A 171 16.26 -2.90 -29.57
CA ASN A 171 14.95 -2.98 -30.22
C ASN A 171 13.83 -2.35 -29.36
N HIS A 172 13.96 -2.35 -28.04
CA HIS A 172 12.88 -1.99 -27.11
C HIS A 172 13.28 -0.97 -26.04
N THR A 173 14.17 -0.02 -26.39
CA THR A 173 14.73 0.97 -25.45
C THR A 173 13.66 1.73 -24.65
N SER A 174 12.62 2.23 -25.33
CA SER A 174 11.56 3.03 -24.69
C SER A 174 10.66 2.23 -23.74
N LEU A 175 10.52 0.93 -23.97
CA LEU A 175 9.73 0.04 -23.10
C LEU A 175 10.54 -0.34 -21.86
N ILE A 176 11.83 -0.66 -22.02
CA ILE A 176 12.73 -0.93 -20.89
C ILE A 176 12.87 0.30 -19.99
N GLN A 177 13.07 1.49 -20.55
CA GLN A 177 13.12 2.73 -19.77
C GLN A 177 11.81 2.96 -18.99
N ARG A 178 10.66 2.67 -19.60
CA ARG A 178 9.37 2.73 -18.91
C ARG A 178 9.28 1.72 -17.77
N ILE A 179 9.73 0.47 -17.98
CA ILE A 179 9.77 -0.56 -16.92
C ILE A 179 10.69 -0.10 -15.77
N GLU A 180 11.90 0.39 -16.08
CA GLU A 180 12.85 0.92 -15.09
C GLU A 180 12.21 2.04 -14.25
N GLN A 181 11.53 2.99 -14.88
CA GLN A 181 10.87 4.10 -14.20
C GLN A 181 9.63 3.68 -13.42
N SER A 182 8.77 2.82 -13.99
CA SER A 182 7.51 2.40 -13.37
C SER A 182 7.74 1.50 -12.16
N GLN A 183 8.71 0.59 -12.27
CA GLN A 183 9.03 -0.37 -11.21
C GLN A 183 10.13 0.15 -10.27
N CYS A 184 10.68 1.35 -10.55
CA CYS A 184 11.81 1.91 -9.81
C CYS A 184 13.00 0.94 -9.74
N ILE A 185 13.32 0.31 -10.87
CA ILE A 185 14.40 -0.66 -11.00
C ILE A 185 15.48 -0.17 -11.96
N ARG A 186 16.70 -0.69 -11.83
CA ARG A 186 17.79 -0.46 -12.78
C ARG A 186 18.34 -1.77 -13.31
N ILE A 187 18.55 -1.85 -14.61
CA ILE A 187 18.92 -3.09 -15.30
C ILE A 187 20.32 -2.94 -15.89
N THR A 188 21.23 -3.85 -15.53
CA THR A 188 22.61 -3.88 -16.06
C THR A 188 23.05 -5.31 -16.34
N TYR A 189 24.04 -5.48 -17.23
CA TYR A 189 24.63 -6.78 -17.52
C TYR A 189 25.94 -6.96 -16.78
N ALA A 190 26.13 -8.10 -16.11
CA ALA A 190 27.36 -8.43 -15.41
C ALA A 190 28.06 -9.61 -16.08
N GLN A 191 29.24 -9.35 -16.66
CA GLN A 191 30.06 -10.38 -17.32
C GLN A 191 30.55 -11.46 -16.35
N SER A 192 30.82 -11.11 -15.09
CA SER A 192 31.28 -12.05 -14.05
C SER A 192 30.27 -13.16 -13.75
N VAL A 193 28.98 -12.89 -13.91
CA VAL A 193 27.89 -13.83 -13.61
C VAL A 193 27.16 -14.27 -14.89
N SER A 194 27.60 -13.79 -16.06
CA SER A 194 26.99 -14.05 -17.38
C SER A 194 25.47 -13.92 -17.35
N GLY A 195 24.99 -12.76 -16.88
CA GLY A 195 23.55 -12.51 -16.76
C GLY A 195 23.20 -11.07 -16.47
N CYS A 196 21.92 -10.79 -16.60
CA CYS A 196 21.32 -9.48 -16.38
C CYS A 196 20.98 -9.31 -14.89
N LEU A 197 21.53 -8.29 -14.26
CA LEU A 197 21.22 -7.91 -12.88
C LEU A 197 20.14 -6.82 -12.86
N VAL A 198 19.11 -7.06 -12.05
CA VAL A 198 18.01 -6.13 -11.83
C VAL A 198 18.08 -5.63 -10.40
N TYR A 199 18.35 -4.33 -10.23
CA TYR A 199 18.46 -3.67 -8.94
C TYR A 199 17.16 -2.97 -8.59
N GLY A 200 16.59 -3.26 -7.42
CA GLY A 200 15.34 -2.66 -6.94
C GLY A 200 14.96 -3.17 -5.56
N THR A 201 13.82 -2.76 -5.01
CA THR A 201 13.29 -3.40 -3.79
C THR A 201 13.04 -4.90 -4.03
N GLU A 202 13.03 -5.75 -3.00
CA GLU A 202 12.86 -7.21 -3.19
C GLU A 202 11.63 -7.57 -4.06
N THR A 203 10.50 -6.88 -3.86
CA THR A 203 9.30 -7.08 -4.68
C THR A 203 9.48 -6.55 -6.10
N ALA A 204 9.99 -5.32 -6.25
CA ALA A 204 10.20 -4.69 -7.55
C ALA A 204 11.26 -5.40 -8.40
N ALA A 205 12.32 -5.94 -7.80
CA ALA A 205 13.37 -6.67 -8.50
C ALA A 205 12.83 -8.00 -9.04
N LYS A 206 12.04 -8.74 -8.24
CA LYS A 206 11.38 -9.98 -8.69
C LYS A 206 10.35 -9.71 -9.79
N GLU A 207 9.54 -8.66 -9.63
CA GLU A 207 8.60 -8.23 -10.66
C GLU A 207 9.34 -7.78 -11.93
N GLY A 208 10.42 -7.03 -11.80
CA GLY A 208 11.30 -6.61 -12.88
C GLY A 208 11.89 -7.79 -13.65
N VAL A 209 12.43 -8.79 -12.96
CA VAL A 209 12.92 -10.03 -13.58
C VAL A 209 11.80 -10.73 -14.33
N SER A 210 10.59 -10.84 -13.73
CA SER A 210 9.46 -11.47 -14.40
C SER A 210 9.02 -10.73 -15.67
N LEU A 211 9.04 -9.40 -15.65
CA LEU A 211 8.69 -8.55 -16.78
C LEU A 211 9.73 -8.67 -17.90
N ILE A 212 11.02 -8.66 -17.57
CA ILE A 212 12.09 -8.80 -18.57
C ILE A 212 12.09 -10.20 -19.17
N ALA A 213 11.86 -11.24 -18.36
CA ALA A 213 11.69 -12.61 -18.84
C ALA A 213 10.47 -12.76 -19.76
N ASP A 214 9.39 -12.02 -19.51
CA ASP A 214 8.23 -11.97 -20.40
C ASP A 214 8.54 -11.21 -21.71
N VAL A 215 9.33 -10.13 -21.66
CA VAL A 215 9.77 -9.38 -22.85
C VAL A 215 10.70 -10.20 -23.75
N GLN A 216 11.45 -11.18 -23.20
CA GLN A 216 12.17 -12.16 -24.02
C GLN A 216 11.22 -12.94 -24.95
N HIS A 217 9.95 -13.09 -24.56
CA HIS A 217 8.91 -13.78 -25.32
C HIS A 217 7.93 -12.76 -25.93
N TRP A 218 8.44 -11.98 -26.89
CA TRP A 218 7.67 -10.92 -27.55
C TRP A 218 6.45 -11.46 -28.32
N CYS A 219 5.30 -10.82 -28.11
CA CYS A 219 4.00 -11.22 -28.61
C CYS A 219 3.24 -9.97 -29.11
N GLN A 220 2.42 -10.18 -30.14
CA GLN A 220 1.55 -9.15 -30.70
C GLN A 220 0.13 -9.70 -30.80
N LYS A 221 -0.85 -8.94 -30.30
CA LYS A 221 -2.26 -9.29 -30.39
C LYS A 221 -3.07 -8.11 -30.91
N THR A 222 -3.82 -8.37 -31.97
CA THR A 222 -4.75 -7.39 -32.56
C THR A 222 -6.16 -7.70 -32.14
N ILE A 223 -6.87 -6.68 -31.63
CA ILE A 223 -8.25 -6.73 -31.21
C ILE A 223 -9.07 -5.88 -32.18
N GLU A 224 -10.16 -6.45 -32.70
CA GLU A 224 -11.15 -5.70 -33.48
C GLU A 224 -12.07 -4.93 -32.54
N THR A 225 -12.27 -3.64 -32.81
CA THR A 225 -12.96 -2.73 -31.89
C THR A 225 -14.00 -1.89 -32.62
N THR A 226 -14.85 -1.19 -31.86
CA THR A 226 -15.82 -0.26 -32.46
C THR A 226 -15.24 1.15 -32.55
N PRO A 227 -15.70 1.98 -33.51
CA PRO A 227 -15.29 3.39 -33.60
C PRO A 227 -15.55 4.18 -32.31
N LEU A 228 -16.59 3.79 -31.55
CA LEU A 228 -16.90 4.38 -30.25
C LEU A 228 -15.78 4.15 -29.23
N TRP A 229 -15.28 2.91 -29.12
CA TRP A 229 -14.22 2.55 -28.18
C TRP A 229 -12.88 3.19 -28.52
N ILE A 230 -12.56 3.31 -29.82
CA ILE A 230 -11.42 4.08 -30.30
C ILE A 230 -11.56 5.56 -29.92
N GLY A 231 -12.77 6.12 -30.06
CA GLY A 231 -13.10 7.46 -29.61
C GLY A 231 -12.82 7.66 -28.13
N VAL A 232 -13.31 6.76 -27.27
CA VAL A 232 -13.08 6.80 -25.81
C VAL A 232 -11.58 6.80 -25.50
N LEU A 233 -10.81 5.89 -26.07
CA LEU A 233 -9.38 5.75 -25.76
C LEU A 233 -8.53 6.94 -26.20
N LEU A 234 -8.91 7.61 -27.30
CA LEU A 234 -8.21 8.76 -27.85
C LEU A 234 -8.67 10.09 -27.26
N THR A 235 -9.64 10.09 -26.36
CA THR A 235 -10.08 11.33 -25.70
C THR A 235 -8.98 11.94 -24.83
N LYS A 236 -9.05 13.27 -24.68
CA LYS A 236 -8.11 14.06 -23.86
C LYS A 236 -6.64 13.68 -24.14
N GLN A 237 -6.24 13.70 -25.41
CA GLN A 237 -4.89 13.36 -25.88
C GLN A 237 -4.47 11.90 -25.58
N GLY A 238 -5.41 10.96 -25.54
CA GLY A 238 -5.08 9.56 -25.31
C GLY A 238 -4.83 9.18 -23.86
N LYS A 239 -5.35 9.96 -22.88
CA LYS A 239 -5.18 9.71 -21.43
C LYS A 239 -5.43 8.24 -21.07
N TYR A 240 -6.54 7.67 -21.54
CA TYR A 240 -6.92 6.29 -21.20
C TYR A 240 -6.07 5.24 -21.94
N ALA A 241 -5.68 5.52 -23.19
CA ALA A 241 -4.73 4.65 -23.91
C ALA A 241 -3.38 4.59 -23.17
N HIS A 242 -2.85 5.73 -22.74
CA HIS A 242 -1.60 5.79 -21.97
C HIS A 242 -1.72 5.14 -20.59
N GLN A 243 -2.88 5.26 -19.92
CA GLN A 243 -3.12 4.56 -18.66
C GLN A 243 -3.13 3.03 -18.85
N LEU A 244 -3.77 2.53 -19.91
CA LEU A 244 -3.78 1.11 -20.22
C LEU A 244 -2.39 0.60 -20.63
N GLU A 245 -1.63 1.36 -21.43
CA GLU A 245 -0.23 1.07 -21.75
C GLU A 245 0.63 0.98 -20.50
N ALA A 246 0.53 1.98 -19.60
CA ALA A 246 1.31 2.04 -18.37
C ALA A 246 0.98 0.90 -17.41
N ALA A 247 -0.31 0.58 -17.24
CA ALA A 247 -0.76 -0.47 -16.34
C ALA A 247 -0.46 -1.89 -16.83
N SER A 248 -0.43 -2.09 -18.16
CA SER A 248 -0.16 -3.40 -18.77
C SER A 248 1.28 -3.61 -19.20
N HIS A 249 2.10 -2.55 -19.24
CA HIS A 249 3.45 -2.56 -19.82
C HIS A 249 3.46 -3.02 -21.30
N THR A 250 2.44 -2.65 -22.06
CA THR A 250 2.34 -2.93 -23.50
C THR A 250 2.46 -1.64 -24.32
N LEU A 251 2.77 -1.79 -25.60
CA LEU A 251 2.78 -0.72 -26.58
C LEU A 251 1.54 -0.84 -27.46
N LEU A 252 0.70 0.20 -27.49
CA LEU A 252 -0.56 0.18 -28.23
C LEU A 252 -0.42 0.92 -29.56
N ARG A 253 -0.86 0.27 -30.63
CA ARG A 253 -0.99 0.87 -31.96
C ARG A 253 -2.45 0.86 -32.35
N ILE A 254 -3.03 2.05 -32.50
CA ILE A 254 -4.44 2.23 -32.80
C ILE A 254 -4.59 2.60 -34.28
N ASP A 255 -5.13 1.69 -35.07
CA ASP A 255 -5.47 1.94 -36.48
C ASP A 255 -6.94 2.37 -36.59
N ARG A 256 -7.15 3.66 -36.85
CA ARG A 256 -8.48 4.28 -36.98
C ARG A 256 -9.21 3.87 -38.26
N GLN A 257 -8.50 3.47 -39.31
CA GLN A 257 -9.13 3.13 -40.59
C GLN A 257 -9.65 1.70 -40.57
N LYS A 258 -8.90 0.79 -39.93
CA LYS A 258 -9.26 -0.63 -39.81
C LYS A 258 -10.09 -0.95 -38.56
N ASN A 259 -10.29 0.02 -37.67
CA ASN A 259 -10.92 -0.15 -36.36
C ASN A 259 -10.21 -1.22 -35.49
N GLN A 260 -8.90 -1.28 -35.57
CA GLN A 260 -8.08 -2.29 -34.89
C GLN A 260 -7.15 -1.65 -33.87
N ILE A 261 -7.01 -2.31 -32.72
CA ILE A 261 -6.04 -1.96 -31.70
C ILE A 261 -5.07 -3.13 -31.58
N THR A 262 -3.80 -2.87 -31.82
CA THR A 262 -2.74 -3.84 -31.68
C THR A 262 -1.96 -3.56 -30.41
N ALA A 263 -1.90 -4.53 -29.51
CA ALA A 263 -1.03 -4.52 -28.34
C ALA A 263 0.22 -5.37 -28.61
N GLU A 264 1.38 -4.76 -28.44
CA GLU A 264 2.70 -5.39 -28.57
C GLU A 264 3.39 -5.42 -27.21
N GLY A 265 3.99 -6.54 -26.83
CA GLY A 265 4.71 -6.68 -25.57
C GLY A 265 4.98 -8.14 -25.19
N GLY A 266 5.33 -8.40 -23.93
CA GLY A 266 5.45 -9.77 -23.43
C GLY A 266 4.11 -10.52 -23.43
N GLN A 267 4.15 -11.85 -23.44
CA GLN A 267 2.95 -12.68 -23.51
C GLN A 267 2.01 -12.44 -22.32
N GLN A 268 2.54 -12.31 -21.10
CA GLN A 268 1.73 -12.00 -19.93
C GLN A 268 1.23 -10.55 -19.95
N ALA A 269 2.07 -9.60 -20.39
CA ALA A 269 1.70 -8.20 -20.54
C ALA A 269 0.50 -8.03 -21.48
N VAL A 270 0.49 -8.71 -22.62
CA VAL A 270 -0.62 -8.68 -23.59
C VAL A 270 -1.89 -9.32 -23.03
N CYS A 271 -1.78 -10.42 -22.28
CA CYS A 271 -2.93 -11.01 -21.58
C CYS A 271 -3.51 -10.07 -20.51
N ARG A 272 -2.65 -9.38 -19.74
CA ARG A 272 -3.07 -8.38 -18.76
C ARG A 272 -3.74 -7.19 -19.43
N PHE A 273 -3.19 -6.71 -20.55
CA PHE A 273 -3.81 -5.66 -21.35
C PHE A 273 -5.23 -6.04 -21.75
N GLN A 274 -5.46 -7.25 -22.26
CA GLN A 274 -6.79 -7.68 -22.67
C GLN A 274 -7.78 -7.70 -21.50
N SER A 275 -7.39 -8.24 -20.35
CA SER A 275 -8.25 -8.24 -19.15
C SER A 275 -8.58 -6.83 -18.68
N LEU A 276 -7.59 -5.91 -18.69
CA LEU A 276 -7.80 -4.51 -18.30
C LEU A 276 -8.67 -3.75 -19.31
N TYR A 277 -8.47 -4.03 -20.60
CA TYR A 277 -9.28 -3.50 -21.69
C TYR A 277 -10.75 -3.91 -21.51
N ASP A 278 -11.02 -5.21 -21.37
CA ASP A 278 -12.36 -5.74 -21.20
C ASP A 278 -13.02 -5.19 -19.92
N ALA A 279 -12.26 -5.12 -18.81
CA ALA A 279 -12.74 -4.56 -17.55
C ALA A 279 -13.08 -3.06 -17.65
N PHE A 280 -12.24 -2.25 -18.33
CA PHE A 280 -12.45 -0.81 -18.49
C PHE A 280 -13.75 -0.50 -19.23
N PHE A 281 -14.05 -1.24 -20.30
CA PHE A 281 -15.29 -1.06 -21.05
C PHE A 281 -16.52 -1.68 -20.34
N ALA A 282 -16.32 -2.71 -19.52
CA ALA A 282 -17.37 -3.27 -18.68
C ALA A 282 -17.74 -2.38 -17.47
N SER A 283 -16.80 -1.59 -16.95
CA SER A 283 -17.00 -0.70 -15.79
C SER A 283 -17.74 0.60 -16.11
N ALA A 284 -18.36 0.73 -17.29
CA ALA A 284 -19.09 1.93 -17.67
C ALA A 284 -20.30 2.17 -16.74
N HIS A 285 -20.55 3.43 -16.38
CA HIS A 285 -21.73 3.79 -15.60
C HIS A 285 -22.90 4.16 -16.50
N HIS A 286 -24.01 3.48 -16.29
CA HIS A 286 -25.25 3.60 -17.04
C HIS A 286 -26.27 4.42 -16.23
N PHE A 287 -26.78 5.49 -16.83
CA PHE A 287 -27.80 6.36 -16.25
C PHE A 287 -29.07 6.27 -17.09
N PRO A 288 -30.12 5.59 -16.59
CA PRO A 288 -31.37 5.47 -17.33
C PRO A 288 -32.01 6.86 -17.48
N LEU A 289 -32.27 7.24 -18.74
CA LEU A 289 -32.87 8.53 -19.07
C LEU A 289 -34.39 8.42 -19.07
N SER A 290 -35.08 9.38 -18.43
CA SER A 290 -36.52 9.51 -18.56
C SER A 290 -36.91 9.96 -19.97
N ALA A 291 -38.13 9.64 -20.43
CA ALA A 291 -38.61 10.06 -21.75
C ALA A 291 -38.55 11.58 -21.95
N ALA A 292 -38.72 12.35 -20.86
CA ALA A 292 -38.57 13.80 -20.85
C ALA A 292 -37.10 14.25 -20.99
N ALA A 293 -36.17 13.61 -20.28
CA ALA A 293 -34.74 13.87 -20.43
C ALA A 293 -34.26 13.58 -21.86
N VAL A 294 -34.74 12.50 -22.48
CA VAL A 294 -34.44 12.15 -23.89
C VAL A 294 -34.99 13.21 -24.85
N ALA A 295 -36.21 13.71 -24.63
CA ALA A 295 -36.80 14.77 -25.45
C ALA A 295 -36.00 16.08 -25.37
N HIS A 296 -35.56 16.47 -24.16
CA HIS A 296 -34.72 17.65 -23.96
C HIS A 296 -33.30 17.49 -24.53
N LEU A 297 -32.67 16.32 -24.37
CA LEU A 297 -31.37 16.00 -24.97
C LEU A 297 -31.42 16.04 -26.52
N ARG A 298 -32.54 15.62 -27.13
CA ARG A 298 -32.74 15.66 -28.58
C ARG A 298 -33.05 17.06 -29.12
N GLN A 299 -33.80 17.87 -28.37
CA GLN A 299 -34.24 19.21 -28.81
C GLN A 299 -33.18 20.31 -28.57
N GLY A 300 -32.34 20.18 -27.55
CA GLY A 300 -31.29 21.14 -27.24
C GLY A 300 -29.91 20.47 -27.16
N ARG A 301 -29.04 20.72 -28.15
CA ARG A 301 -27.61 20.34 -28.10
C ARG A 301 -26.87 20.94 -26.88
N SER A 302 -27.50 21.87 -26.15
CA SER A 302 -26.96 22.54 -24.98
C SER A 302 -26.81 21.64 -23.76
N LEU A 303 -27.77 20.76 -23.45
CA LEU A 303 -27.71 19.94 -22.23
C LEU A 303 -26.64 18.84 -22.34
N PHE A 304 -26.54 18.18 -23.50
CA PHE A 304 -25.45 17.25 -23.77
C PHE A 304 -24.08 17.96 -23.79
N ALA A 305 -23.99 19.14 -24.39
CA ALA A 305 -22.75 19.91 -24.40
C ALA A 305 -22.33 20.36 -22.99
N GLN A 306 -23.28 20.73 -22.12
CA GLN A 306 -23.01 21.08 -20.73
C GLN A 306 -22.59 19.88 -19.90
N LEU A 307 -23.23 18.71 -20.09
CA LEU A 307 -22.82 17.45 -19.48
C LEU A 307 -21.41 17.06 -19.95
N ALA A 308 -21.16 17.05 -21.26
CA ALA A 308 -19.86 16.71 -21.83
C ALA A 308 -18.74 17.70 -21.43
N ALA A 309 -19.07 18.97 -21.17
CA ALA A 309 -18.10 19.97 -20.71
C ALA A 309 -17.79 19.87 -19.22
N ARG A 310 -18.75 19.46 -18.38
CA ARG A 310 -18.58 19.36 -16.92
C ARG A 310 -18.13 17.97 -16.45
N CYS A 311 -18.36 16.93 -17.24
CA CYS A 311 -17.93 15.57 -16.89
C CYS A 311 -16.44 15.35 -17.21
N GLU A 312 -15.74 14.68 -16.30
CA GLU A 312 -14.35 14.29 -16.54
C GLU A 312 -14.23 13.05 -17.41
N GLY A 313 -15.22 12.15 -17.36
CA GLY A 313 -15.32 10.97 -18.22
C GLY A 313 -15.86 11.28 -19.61
N TYR A 314 -15.68 10.35 -20.55
CA TYR A 314 -16.28 10.41 -21.88
C TYR A 314 -17.77 10.06 -21.81
N CYS A 315 -18.62 11.02 -22.20
CA CYS A 315 -20.07 10.86 -22.21
C CYS A 315 -20.60 10.38 -23.56
N TYR A 316 -21.47 9.38 -23.53
CA TYR A 316 -22.18 8.87 -24.68
C TYR A 316 -23.67 8.71 -24.36
N ALA A 317 -24.55 9.21 -25.22
CA ALA A 317 -26.00 9.07 -25.05
C ALA A 317 -26.55 8.08 -26.08
N ASP A 318 -27.05 6.94 -25.61
CA ASP A 318 -27.80 5.99 -26.43
C ASP A 318 -29.29 6.37 -26.42
N TYR A 319 -29.70 7.12 -27.45
CA TYR A 319 -31.08 7.55 -27.61
C TYR A 319 -32.07 6.42 -27.93
N ALA A 320 -31.60 5.25 -28.35
CA ALA A 320 -32.44 4.10 -28.67
C ALA A 320 -32.72 3.27 -27.42
N ARG A 321 -31.70 3.06 -26.57
CA ARG A 321 -31.84 2.39 -25.28
C ARG A 321 -32.30 3.29 -24.14
N GLN A 322 -32.42 4.60 -24.41
CA GLN A 322 -32.74 5.62 -23.41
C GLN A 322 -31.75 5.61 -22.24
N ASP A 323 -30.47 5.50 -22.56
CA ASP A 323 -29.41 5.32 -21.57
C ASP A 323 -28.28 6.33 -21.82
N PHE A 324 -27.77 6.92 -20.75
CA PHE A 324 -26.62 7.81 -20.79
C PHE A 324 -25.44 7.12 -20.13
N VAL A 325 -24.41 6.86 -20.91
CA VAL A 325 -23.26 6.06 -20.51
C VAL A 325 -22.05 6.96 -20.34
N VAL A 326 -21.38 6.85 -19.20
CA VAL A 326 -20.11 7.52 -18.95
C VAL A 326 -19.00 6.46 -18.90
N TYR A 327 -17.96 6.68 -19.69
CA TYR A 327 -16.74 5.88 -19.69
C TYR A 327 -15.59 6.69 -19.08
N GLY A 328 -14.78 6.08 -18.22
CA GLY A 328 -13.65 6.76 -17.59
C GLY A 328 -12.95 5.91 -16.55
N SER A 329 -11.95 6.49 -15.90
CA SER A 329 -11.33 5.89 -14.71
C SER A 329 -12.34 5.83 -13.56
N ALA A 330 -12.11 4.98 -12.55
CA ALA A 330 -13.01 4.90 -11.38
C ALA A 330 -13.23 6.27 -10.70
N ALA A 331 -12.18 7.09 -10.59
CA ALA A 331 -12.27 8.45 -10.04
C ALA A 331 -13.03 9.40 -10.98
N ASP A 332 -12.75 9.33 -12.29
CA ASP A 332 -13.44 10.16 -13.30
C ASP A 332 -14.95 9.80 -13.33
N LEU A 333 -15.30 8.52 -13.14
CA LEU A 333 -16.66 8.01 -13.10
C LEU A 333 -17.43 8.49 -11.87
N GLU A 334 -16.84 8.46 -10.68
CA GLU A 334 -17.49 8.92 -9.44
C GLU A 334 -17.81 10.42 -9.51
N GLN A 335 -16.85 11.22 -9.96
CA GLN A 335 -17.04 12.67 -10.13
C GLN A 335 -18.08 12.98 -11.21
N SER A 336 -18.01 12.27 -12.35
CA SER A 336 -18.98 12.46 -13.44
C SER A 336 -20.38 11.98 -13.05
N ALA A 337 -20.50 10.94 -12.22
CA ALA A 337 -21.78 10.43 -11.74
C ALA A 337 -22.51 11.45 -10.85
N ALA A 338 -21.80 12.13 -9.95
CA ALA A 338 -22.37 13.18 -9.10
C ALA A 338 -22.90 14.36 -9.95
N VAL A 339 -22.12 14.79 -10.96
CA VAL A 339 -22.51 15.88 -11.87
C VAL A 339 -23.71 15.50 -12.74
N VAL A 340 -23.74 14.25 -13.24
CA VAL A 340 -24.87 13.73 -14.04
C VAL A 340 -26.13 13.62 -13.17
N ALA A 341 -26.02 13.15 -11.93
CA ALA A 341 -27.14 13.07 -11.00
C ALA A 341 -27.71 14.44 -10.64
N GLU A 342 -26.86 15.44 -10.39
CA GLU A 342 -27.26 16.83 -10.12
C GLU A 342 -28.05 17.42 -11.30
N LEU A 343 -27.56 17.25 -12.53
CA LEU A 343 -28.15 17.86 -13.72
C LEU A 343 -29.39 17.10 -14.24
N LEU A 344 -29.51 15.80 -13.95
CA LEU A 344 -30.69 15.00 -14.29
C LEU A 344 -31.79 15.03 -13.20
N ALA A 345 -31.47 15.41 -11.96
CA ALA A 345 -32.43 15.52 -10.86
C ALA A 345 -33.69 16.35 -11.18
N PRO A 346 -33.64 17.49 -11.92
CA PRO A 346 -34.82 18.27 -12.28
C PRO A 346 -35.79 17.54 -13.22
N PHE A 347 -35.29 16.54 -13.97
CA PHE A 347 -36.04 15.77 -14.96
C PHE A 347 -36.50 14.40 -14.43
N ALA A 348 -36.38 14.19 -13.12
CA ALA A 348 -36.92 13.02 -12.44
C ALA A 348 -38.45 13.03 -12.52
N THR A 349 -39.03 11.85 -12.78
CA THR A 349 -40.47 11.68 -12.91
C THR A 349 -41.15 11.89 -11.55
N VAL A 350 -41.97 12.92 -11.43
CA VAL A 350 -42.76 13.20 -10.22
C VAL A 350 -44.16 12.63 -10.42
N ARG A 351 -44.66 11.91 -9.40
CA ARG A 351 -46.03 11.39 -9.33
C ARG A 351 -46.78 12.15 -8.26
N GLU A 352 -47.79 12.90 -8.67
CA GLU A 352 -48.57 13.74 -7.75
C GLU A 352 -50.06 13.45 -7.89
N ARG A 353 -50.78 13.37 -6.77
CA ARG A 353 -52.22 13.12 -6.72
C ARG A 353 -52.94 14.43 -6.44
N VAL A 354 -53.81 14.84 -7.36
CA VAL A 354 -54.73 15.96 -7.14
C VAL A 354 -56.07 15.38 -6.70
N GLU A 355 -56.46 15.65 -5.47
CA GLU A 355 -57.75 15.22 -4.93
C GLU A 355 -58.88 16.09 -5.49
N LEU A 356 -59.96 15.46 -5.90
CA LEU A 356 -61.15 16.11 -6.41
C LEU A 356 -62.29 15.88 -5.42
N PRO A 357 -63.19 16.84 -5.18
CA PRO A 357 -64.20 16.67 -4.14
C PRO A 357 -65.27 15.62 -4.48
N ASP A 358 -65.61 15.40 -5.76
CA ASP A 358 -66.73 14.54 -6.16
C ASP A 358 -66.46 13.68 -7.42
N ALA A 359 -67.07 12.49 -7.47
CA ALA A 359 -67.03 11.59 -8.63
C ALA A 359 -67.68 12.18 -9.90
N SER A 360 -68.61 13.13 -9.74
CA SER A 360 -69.24 13.86 -10.84
C SER A 360 -68.24 14.78 -11.56
N ARG A 361 -67.32 15.40 -10.80
CA ARG A 361 -66.24 16.23 -11.33
C ARG A 361 -65.19 15.39 -12.08
N VAL A 362 -64.93 14.16 -11.62
CA VAL A 362 -64.10 13.18 -12.34
C VAL A 362 -64.72 12.82 -13.68
N SER A 363 -66.03 12.54 -13.72
CA SER A 363 -66.75 12.18 -14.95
C SER A 363 -66.75 13.33 -15.98
N TYR A 364 -66.91 14.57 -15.52
CA TYR A 364 -66.81 15.76 -16.36
C TYR A 364 -65.40 16.00 -16.92
N LEU A 365 -64.35 15.80 -16.11
CA LEU A 365 -62.96 15.96 -16.53
C LEU A 365 -62.50 14.87 -17.52
N VAL A 366 -63.07 13.66 -17.44
CA VAL A 366 -62.82 12.56 -18.38
C VAL A 366 -63.54 12.80 -19.72
N GLY A 367 -64.78 13.29 -19.68
CA GLY A 367 -65.65 13.51 -20.85
C GLY A 367 -66.16 12.20 -21.48
N GLU A 368 -67.18 12.27 -22.34
CA GLU A 368 -67.71 11.09 -23.05
C GLU A 368 -66.59 10.37 -23.84
N GLY A 369 -66.39 9.08 -23.57
CA GLY A 369 -65.35 8.26 -24.20
C GLY A 369 -63.91 8.65 -23.87
N GLY A 370 -63.66 9.49 -22.85
CA GLY A 370 -62.31 9.92 -22.46
C GLY A 370 -61.70 11.00 -23.37
N ALA A 371 -62.50 11.65 -24.22
CA ALA A 371 -62.02 12.66 -25.17
C ALA A 371 -61.37 13.86 -24.48
N ALA A 372 -61.94 14.31 -23.36
CA ALA A 372 -61.46 15.45 -22.60
C ALA A 372 -60.15 15.12 -21.84
N ALA A 373 -60.01 13.90 -21.35
CA ALA A 373 -58.78 13.36 -20.76
C ALA A 373 -57.65 13.18 -21.78
N ARG A 374 -57.96 12.68 -22.99
CA ARG A 374 -56.99 12.57 -24.09
C ARG A 374 -56.50 13.94 -24.57
N ALA A 375 -57.38 14.94 -24.61
CA ALA A 375 -57.01 16.31 -24.95
C ALA A 375 -56.11 16.96 -23.89
N LEU A 376 -56.33 16.65 -22.61
CA LEU A 376 -55.48 17.10 -21.50
C LEU A 376 -54.07 16.48 -21.61
N SER A 377 -53.97 15.16 -21.75
CA SER A 377 -52.69 14.44 -21.87
C SER A 377 -51.88 14.87 -23.12
N ARG A 378 -52.55 15.20 -24.24
CA ARG A 378 -51.89 15.74 -25.43
C ARG A 378 -51.32 17.15 -25.24
N LYS A 379 -51.97 17.99 -24.43
CA LYS A 379 -51.55 19.39 -24.24
C LYS A 379 -50.45 19.55 -23.19
N THR A 380 -50.40 18.67 -22.20
CA THR A 380 -49.47 18.80 -21.07
C THR A 380 -48.38 17.74 -21.06
N HIS A 381 -48.37 16.81 -22.02
CA HIS A 381 -47.44 15.68 -22.11
C HIS A 381 -47.39 14.77 -20.86
N CYS A 382 -48.26 14.99 -19.87
CA CYS A 382 -48.37 14.15 -18.68
C CYS A 382 -49.19 12.90 -18.95
N ARG A 383 -48.87 11.84 -18.20
CA ARG A 383 -49.75 10.68 -18.06
C ARG A 383 -50.74 10.96 -16.93
N CYS A 384 -52.01 11.15 -17.28
CA CYS A 384 -53.08 11.42 -16.32
C CYS A 384 -53.89 10.13 -16.08
N ALA A 385 -53.81 9.57 -14.87
CA ALA A 385 -54.62 8.43 -14.47
C ALA A 385 -55.75 8.89 -13.53
N PHE A 386 -57.00 8.72 -13.96
CA PHE A 386 -58.19 9.10 -13.21
C PHE A 386 -58.65 7.93 -12.32
N SER A 387 -59.09 8.23 -11.10
CA SER A 387 -59.61 7.22 -10.17
C SER A 387 -60.89 6.55 -10.69
N LYS A 388 -61.02 5.24 -10.43
CA LYS A 388 -62.18 4.44 -10.82
C LYS A 388 -63.37 4.67 -9.88
N VAL A 389 -64.56 4.28 -10.32
CA VAL A 389 -65.79 4.36 -9.51
C VAL A 389 -65.62 3.50 -8.24
N GLY A 390 -65.65 4.15 -7.07
CA GLY A 390 -65.47 3.52 -5.75
C GLY A 390 -64.17 3.89 -5.01
N GLU A 391 -63.20 4.52 -5.68
CA GLU A 391 -62.00 5.10 -5.04
C GLU A 391 -62.18 6.59 -4.73
N ALA A 392 -61.38 7.12 -3.78
CA ALA A 392 -61.36 8.54 -3.47
C ALA A 392 -61.14 9.38 -4.75
N PRO A 393 -62.05 10.30 -5.11
CA PRO A 393 -62.01 11.00 -6.39
C PRO A 393 -60.71 11.79 -6.55
N GLY A 394 -59.97 11.51 -7.62
CA GLY A 394 -58.69 12.19 -7.85
C GLY A 394 -58.07 11.87 -9.21
N VAL A 395 -57.07 12.67 -9.56
CA VAL A 395 -56.24 12.50 -10.76
C VAL A 395 -54.79 12.34 -10.33
N VAL A 396 -54.17 11.23 -10.73
CA VAL A 396 -52.74 11.00 -10.56
C VAL A 396 -52.05 11.50 -11.82
N LEU A 397 -51.19 12.51 -11.66
CA LEU A 397 -50.37 13.08 -12.71
C LEU A 397 -48.95 12.50 -12.58
N GLU A 398 -48.47 11.84 -13.63
CA GLU A 398 -47.09 11.36 -13.74
C GLU A 398 -46.39 12.14 -14.87
N GLY A 399 -45.35 12.89 -14.52
CA GLY A 399 -44.60 13.74 -15.46
C GLY A 399 -43.47 14.54 -14.79
N CYS A 400 -42.82 15.44 -15.53
CA CYS A 400 -41.86 16.37 -14.94
C CYS A 400 -42.59 17.45 -14.13
N ARG A 401 -41.92 18.04 -13.13
CA ARG A 401 -42.51 19.03 -12.22
C ARG A 401 -43.15 20.22 -12.97
N ALA A 402 -42.52 20.69 -14.03
CA ALA A 402 -43.07 21.77 -14.87
C ALA A 402 -44.36 21.36 -15.59
N ASP A 403 -44.43 20.12 -16.08
CA ASP A 403 -45.59 19.60 -16.80
C ASP A 403 -46.78 19.32 -15.87
N VAL A 404 -46.50 18.82 -14.65
CA VAL A 404 -47.50 18.55 -13.61
C VAL A 404 -48.19 19.86 -13.18
N GLU A 405 -47.46 20.95 -13.03
CA GLU A 405 -48.03 22.27 -12.70
C GLU A 405 -48.91 22.82 -13.83
N ALA A 406 -48.49 22.66 -15.10
CA ALA A 406 -49.33 23.03 -16.25
C ALA A 406 -50.63 22.21 -16.31
N ALA A 407 -50.58 20.92 -15.97
CA ALA A 407 -51.76 20.06 -15.88
C ALA A 407 -52.72 20.47 -14.77
N LYS A 408 -52.22 20.87 -13.59
CA LYS A 408 -53.04 21.41 -12.49
C LYS A 408 -53.82 22.66 -12.91
N ALA A 409 -53.18 23.59 -13.62
CA ALA A 409 -53.82 24.83 -14.08
C ALA A 409 -54.99 24.58 -15.06
N VAL A 410 -54.83 23.62 -15.98
CA VAL A 410 -55.88 23.26 -16.94
C VAL A 410 -57.05 22.54 -16.25
N ILE A 411 -56.76 21.68 -15.26
CA ILE A 411 -57.79 21.02 -14.45
C ILE A 411 -58.61 22.05 -13.65
N ALA A 412 -57.95 23.03 -13.02
CA ALA A 412 -58.61 24.09 -12.25
C ALA A 412 -59.57 24.94 -13.12
N THR A 413 -59.15 25.30 -14.34
CA THR A 413 -59.98 26.09 -15.26
C THR A 413 -61.26 25.35 -15.67
N ARG A 414 -61.19 24.03 -15.85
CA ARG A 414 -62.36 23.21 -16.20
C ARG A 414 -63.31 22.99 -15.03
N LEU A 415 -62.80 22.91 -13.81
CA LEU A 415 -63.64 22.82 -12.61
C LEU A 415 -64.47 24.09 -12.41
N ALA A 416 -63.90 25.27 -12.68
CA ALA A 416 -64.61 26.55 -12.58
C ALA A 416 -65.78 26.69 -13.58
N GLN A 417 -65.73 26.03 -14.74
CA GLN A 417 -66.85 26.01 -15.70
C GLN A 417 -68.00 25.12 -15.21
N TYR A 418 -67.69 23.98 -14.59
CA TYR A 418 -68.69 23.04 -14.06
C TYR A 418 -69.54 23.66 -12.93
N GLU A 419 -68.93 24.54 -12.12
CA GLU A 419 -69.59 25.20 -10.99
C GLU A 419 -70.63 26.25 -11.39
N LYS A 420 -70.58 26.77 -12.62
CA LYS A 420 -71.57 27.73 -13.13
C LYS A 420 -72.84 27.09 -13.69
N GLU A 421 -72.74 25.85 -14.17
CA GLU A 421 -73.84 25.16 -14.86
C GLU A 421 -74.59 24.16 -13.95
N ASN A 422 -74.08 23.89 -12.75
CA ASN A 422 -74.66 22.94 -11.81
C ASN A 422 -74.68 23.55 -10.41
N ALA A 423 -75.88 23.80 -9.88
CA ALA A 423 -76.05 24.19 -8.49
C ALA A 423 -76.66 23.02 -7.70
N THR A 424 -76.03 22.71 -6.57
CA THR A 424 -76.61 21.83 -5.56
C THR A 424 -77.01 22.69 -4.37
N MET A 425 -78.23 22.51 -3.89
CA MET A 425 -78.68 23.10 -2.64
C MET A 425 -78.91 22.00 -1.61
N SER A 426 -78.39 22.24 -0.41
CA SER A 426 -78.63 21.38 0.73
C SER A 426 -80.05 21.59 1.24
N LEU A 427 -80.83 20.52 1.33
CA LEU A 427 -82.14 20.53 1.93
C LEU A 427 -81.98 20.15 3.40
N PRO A 428 -82.53 20.90 4.37
CA PRO A 428 -82.59 20.42 5.74
C PRO A 428 -83.44 19.14 5.81
N GLU A 429 -83.09 18.22 6.72
CA GLU A 429 -83.73 16.89 6.86
C GLU A 429 -85.26 16.98 7.02
N LEU A 430 -85.72 18.09 7.59
CA LEU A 430 -87.13 18.43 7.83
C LEU A 430 -87.88 18.94 6.60
N ALA A 431 -87.16 19.37 5.56
CA ALA A 431 -87.77 19.74 4.30
C ALA A 431 -88.24 18.51 3.52
N LEU A 432 -87.67 17.32 3.74
CA LEU A 432 -88.10 16.09 3.06
C LEU A 432 -89.58 15.74 3.30
N PRO A 433 -90.09 15.64 4.55
CA PRO A 433 -91.50 15.35 4.77
C PRO A 433 -92.43 16.48 4.32
N ILE A 434 -91.96 17.73 4.29
CA ILE A 434 -92.76 18.90 3.85
C ILE A 434 -92.82 18.99 2.32
N LEU A 435 -91.69 18.82 1.62
CA LEU A 435 -91.57 18.87 0.16
C LEU A 435 -92.08 17.60 -0.54
N LEU A 436 -92.06 16.44 0.13
CA LEU A 436 -92.57 15.16 -0.38
C LEU A 436 -94.01 14.86 0.07
N ASN A 437 -94.58 15.63 1.01
CA ASN A 437 -95.98 15.47 1.39
C ASN A 437 -96.89 15.68 0.18
N ASN A 438 -98.01 14.95 0.11
CA ASN A 438 -98.95 14.97 -1.01
C ASN A 438 -98.29 14.73 -2.39
N ARG A 439 -97.44 13.70 -2.50
CA ARG A 439 -96.81 13.22 -3.76
C ARG A 439 -95.93 14.26 -4.48
N GLY A 440 -95.36 15.23 -3.75
CA GLY A 440 -94.34 16.14 -4.28
C GLY A 440 -94.87 17.26 -5.19
N GLN A 441 -96.11 17.70 -5.00
CA GLN A 441 -96.72 18.77 -5.82
C GLN A 441 -95.91 20.07 -5.86
N GLN A 442 -95.31 20.49 -4.73
CA GLN A 442 -94.55 21.74 -4.67
C GLN A 442 -93.27 21.69 -5.53
N VAL A 443 -92.54 20.58 -5.51
CA VAL A 443 -91.31 20.40 -6.32
C VAL A 443 -91.63 20.36 -7.81
N GLN A 444 -92.73 19.71 -8.20
CA GLN A 444 -93.19 19.69 -9.60
C GLN A 444 -93.63 21.08 -10.09
N GLN A 445 -94.18 21.92 -9.21
CA GLN A 445 -94.57 23.28 -9.54
C GLN A 445 -93.36 24.20 -9.79
N VAL A 446 -92.27 24.02 -9.03
CA VAL A 446 -91.01 24.77 -9.23
C VAL A 446 -90.29 24.32 -10.51
N GLN A 447 -90.23 23.01 -10.80
CA GLN A 447 -89.64 22.50 -12.06
C GLN A 447 -90.36 23.02 -13.32
N ARG A 448 -91.71 23.07 -13.28
CA ARG A 448 -92.52 23.56 -14.41
C ARG A 448 -92.35 25.06 -14.65
N SER A 449 -92.21 25.85 -13.59
CA SER A 449 -92.11 27.31 -13.69
C SER A 449 -90.72 27.80 -14.10
N THR A 450 -89.66 27.04 -13.83
CA THR A 450 -88.27 27.48 -14.05
C THR A 450 -87.54 26.75 -15.18
N HIS A 451 -88.20 25.78 -15.82
CA HIS A 451 -87.59 24.92 -16.85
C HIS A 451 -86.26 24.27 -16.42
N THR A 452 -86.12 23.99 -15.12
CA THR A 452 -84.96 23.30 -14.56
C THR A 452 -85.29 21.86 -14.18
N HIS A 453 -84.29 20.99 -14.24
CA HIS A 453 -84.43 19.62 -13.76
C HIS A 453 -83.93 19.54 -12.32
N ILE A 454 -84.84 19.30 -11.38
CA ILE A 454 -84.56 19.29 -9.93
C ILE A 454 -84.62 17.84 -9.43
N THR A 455 -83.48 17.26 -9.10
CA THR A 455 -83.41 15.90 -8.55
C THR A 455 -83.17 15.98 -7.06
N ILE A 456 -84.07 15.40 -6.26
CA ILE A 456 -83.93 15.36 -4.79
C ILE A 456 -83.40 13.98 -4.39
N ASP A 457 -82.21 13.97 -3.82
CA ASP A 457 -81.61 12.77 -3.28
C ASP A 457 -82.01 12.62 -1.80
N LYS A 458 -82.88 11.63 -1.55
CA LYS A 458 -83.44 11.36 -0.21
C LYS A 458 -82.37 10.89 0.78
N SER A 459 -81.31 10.29 0.27
CA SER A 459 -80.23 9.70 1.09
C SER A 459 -79.21 10.74 1.51
N HIS A 460 -78.99 11.76 0.69
CA HIS A 460 -77.97 12.79 0.91
C HIS A 460 -78.52 14.15 1.31
N LEU A 461 -79.85 14.30 1.41
CA LEU A 461 -80.51 15.57 1.76
C LEU A 461 -80.13 16.71 0.83
N GLN A 462 -79.98 16.42 -0.47
CA GLN A 462 -79.54 17.40 -1.45
C GLN A 462 -80.52 17.48 -2.61
N CYS A 463 -80.78 18.71 -3.04
CA CYS A 463 -81.48 19.02 -4.26
C CYS A 463 -80.45 19.47 -5.30
N ALA A 464 -80.29 18.68 -6.35
CA ALA A 464 -79.46 19.03 -7.49
C ALA A 464 -80.32 19.72 -8.56
N ILE A 465 -79.99 20.96 -8.86
CA ILE A 465 -80.65 21.78 -9.89
C ILE A 465 -79.72 21.82 -11.10
N ARG A 466 -80.18 21.27 -12.22
CA ARG A 466 -79.45 21.30 -13.49
C ARG A 466 -80.24 22.08 -14.53
N GLY A 467 -79.59 23.06 -15.15
CA GLY A 467 -80.21 23.95 -16.12
C GLY A 467 -79.25 25.04 -16.59
N LYS A 468 -79.75 25.98 -17.40
CA LYS A 468 -79.02 27.20 -17.76
C LYS A 468 -78.91 28.13 -16.55
N GLU A 469 -77.86 28.93 -16.49
CA GLU A 469 -77.51 29.85 -15.38
C GLU A 469 -78.74 30.63 -14.84
N GLU A 470 -79.51 31.27 -15.73
CA GLU A 470 -80.72 32.06 -15.37
C GLU A 470 -81.86 31.22 -14.75
N GLY A 471 -82.02 29.96 -15.17
CA GLY A 471 -83.06 29.07 -14.65
C GLY A 471 -82.69 28.48 -13.28
N VAL A 472 -81.39 28.24 -13.06
CA VAL A 472 -80.86 27.66 -11.82
C VAL A 472 -81.04 28.64 -10.66
N GLU A 473 -80.78 29.93 -10.86
CA GLU A 473 -80.99 30.96 -9.84
C GLU A 473 -82.46 31.13 -9.45
N ALA A 474 -83.38 31.13 -10.43
CA ALA A 474 -84.82 31.27 -10.16
C ALA A 474 -85.40 30.07 -9.40
N ALA A 475 -84.97 28.84 -9.76
CA ALA A 475 -85.37 27.63 -9.06
C ALA A 475 -84.81 27.59 -7.62
N GLN A 476 -83.59 28.09 -7.43
CA GLN A 476 -82.97 28.21 -6.12
C GLN A 476 -83.70 29.19 -5.21
N ALA A 477 -84.09 30.36 -5.71
CA ALA A 477 -84.83 31.36 -4.93
C ALA A 477 -86.22 30.87 -4.48
N ALA A 478 -86.95 30.17 -5.37
CA ALA A 478 -88.28 29.63 -5.06
C ALA A 478 -88.24 28.52 -3.99
N LEU A 479 -87.22 27.66 -4.03
CA LEU A 479 -87.00 26.64 -3.01
C LEU A 479 -86.54 27.24 -1.67
N GLN A 480 -85.71 28.29 -1.70
CA GLN A 480 -85.27 28.99 -0.48
C GLN A 480 -86.41 29.67 0.29
N ALA A 481 -87.41 30.23 -0.39
CA ALA A 481 -88.57 30.85 0.25
C ALA A 481 -89.42 29.84 1.06
N ILE A 482 -89.54 28.60 0.59
CA ILE A 482 -90.28 27.53 1.28
C ILE A 482 -89.50 27.02 2.48
N LEU A 483 -88.17 26.95 2.38
CA LEU A 483 -87.29 26.57 3.49
C LEU A 483 -87.26 27.60 4.61
N ALA A 484 -87.47 28.89 4.31
CA ALA A 484 -87.43 29.99 5.29
C ALA A 484 -88.57 29.96 6.35
N GLY A 485 -89.64 29.19 6.13
CA GLY A 485 -90.77 29.05 7.07
C GLY A 485 -90.61 27.94 8.12
N ILE A 486 -89.55 27.14 8.04
CA ILE A 486 -89.27 26.02 8.94
C ILE A 486 -88.24 26.50 9.97
N THR A 487 -88.56 26.36 11.25
CA THR A 487 -87.65 26.72 12.35
C THR A 487 -87.37 25.49 13.20
N SER A 488 -86.08 25.20 13.36
CA SER A 488 -85.57 24.25 14.34
C SER A 488 -84.94 25.04 15.47
N LEU A 489 -85.32 24.75 16.71
CA LEU A 489 -84.72 25.36 17.88
C LEU A 489 -84.09 24.27 18.73
N SER A 490 -82.79 24.41 18.98
CA SER A 490 -82.01 23.47 19.79
C SER A 490 -81.79 24.09 21.17
N LEU A 491 -82.21 23.37 22.21
CA LEU A 491 -81.94 23.72 23.59
C LEU A 491 -80.80 22.85 24.11
N PRO A 492 -79.76 23.45 24.74
CA PRO A 492 -78.66 22.70 25.31
C PRO A 492 -79.14 21.88 26.50
N LEU A 493 -78.84 20.58 26.51
CA LEU A 493 -79.22 19.62 27.54
C LEU A 493 -77.98 18.84 27.94
N SER A 494 -77.45 19.05 29.15
CA SER A 494 -76.25 18.33 29.59
C SER A 494 -76.48 16.79 29.57
N PRO A 495 -75.51 15.98 29.07
CA PRO A 495 -75.66 14.52 28.93
C PRO A 495 -75.88 13.83 30.28
N TYR A 496 -75.43 14.49 31.34
CA TYR A 496 -75.58 14.09 32.73
C TYR A 496 -77.03 14.25 33.26
N VAL A 497 -77.79 15.22 32.74
CA VAL A 497 -79.19 15.51 33.14
C VAL A 497 -80.20 14.76 32.25
N ARG A 498 -79.73 14.25 31.10
CA ARG A 498 -80.50 13.52 30.10
C ARG A 498 -81.36 12.39 30.67
N GLY A 499 -80.82 11.57 31.56
CA GLY A 499 -81.55 10.46 32.16
C GLY A 499 -82.75 10.89 33.01
N ALA A 500 -82.67 12.05 33.67
CA ALA A 500 -83.77 12.63 34.44
C ALA A 500 -84.82 13.30 33.54
N PHE A 501 -84.41 13.87 32.39
CA PHE A 501 -85.30 14.52 31.43
C PHE A 501 -86.23 13.54 30.70
N PHE A 502 -85.75 12.33 30.39
CA PHE A 502 -86.58 11.32 29.70
C PHE A 502 -87.73 10.77 30.58
N GLY A 503 -87.55 10.73 31.90
CA GLY A 503 -88.44 10.02 32.82
C GLY A 503 -88.49 8.49 32.56
N PRO A 504 -89.15 7.71 33.43
CA PRO A 504 -89.29 6.27 33.21
C PRO A 504 -90.07 6.01 31.90
N ARG A 505 -89.41 5.34 30.94
CA ARG A 505 -89.94 4.97 29.60
C ARG A 505 -90.25 6.13 28.64
N GLY A 506 -89.64 7.31 28.81
CA GLY A 506 -89.75 8.38 27.80
C GLY A 506 -91.09 9.12 27.78
N GLN A 507 -91.91 8.97 28.82
CA GLN A 507 -93.26 9.54 28.89
C GLN A 507 -93.29 11.06 28.72
N HIS A 508 -92.28 11.76 29.24
CA HIS A 508 -92.22 13.22 29.18
C HIS A 508 -92.08 13.75 27.73
N LEU A 509 -91.38 12.99 26.86
CA LEU A 509 -91.15 13.39 25.47
C LEU A 509 -92.38 13.17 24.57
N GLU A 510 -93.13 12.10 24.81
CA GLU A 510 -94.36 11.80 24.05
C GLU A 510 -95.46 12.82 24.31
N GLU A 511 -95.57 13.34 25.54
CA GLU A 511 -96.54 14.39 25.87
C GLU A 511 -96.22 15.71 25.14
N LEU A 512 -94.95 16.11 25.10
CA LEU A 512 -94.49 17.30 24.39
C LEU A 512 -94.76 17.23 22.87
N ARG A 513 -94.50 16.07 22.24
CA ARG A 513 -94.77 15.85 20.81
C ARG A 513 -96.26 15.94 20.47
N ARG A 514 -97.13 15.41 21.33
CA ARG A 514 -98.58 15.42 21.10
C ARG A 514 -99.21 16.79 21.29
N ARG A 515 -98.78 17.56 22.28
CA ARG A 515 -99.43 18.86 22.63
C ARG A 515 -99.12 19.97 21.63
N HIS A 516 -97.88 20.06 21.13
CA HIS A 516 -97.45 21.21 20.33
C HIS A 516 -97.23 20.90 18.84
N HIS A 517 -97.56 19.68 18.39
CA HIS A 517 -97.38 19.22 17.00
C HIS A 517 -95.97 19.46 16.44
N VAL A 518 -94.96 19.38 17.31
CA VAL A 518 -93.53 19.53 17.00
C VAL A 518 -92.82 18.19 17.09
N SER A 519 -91.85 17.98 16.20
CA SER A 519 -90.92 16.87 16.29
C SER A 519 -89.87 17.19 17.33
N VAL A 520 -89.88 16.47 18.45
CA VAL A 520 -88.86 16.58 19.50
C VAL A 520 -87.81 15.49 19.30
N LYS A 521 -86.61 15.84 18.86
CA LYS A 521 -85.46 14.95 18.74
C LYS A 521 -84.49 15.24 19.89
N CYS A 522 -84.17 14.24 20.71
CA CYS A 522 -83.15 14.37 21.75
C CYS A 522 -81.85 13.75 21.27
N GLY A 523 -80.83 14.58 21.11
CA GLY A 523 -79.44 14.15 20.95
C GLY A 523 -78.79 13.82 22.29
N GLU A 524 -77.48 13.62 22.27
CA GLU A 524 -76.70 13.37 23.50
C GLU A 524 -76.68 14.61 24.41
N ASP A 525 -76.49 15.80 23.82
CA ASP A 525 -76.28 17.06 24.56
C ASP A 525 -77.30 18.17 24.22
N THR A 526 -78.33 17.86 23.45
CA THR A 526 -79.30 18.85 22.97
C THR A 526 -80.69 18.25 22.80
N VAL A 527 -81.71 19.07 23.04
CA VAL A 527 -83.10 18.77 22.70
C VAL A 527 -83.48 19.69 21.54
N CYS A 528 -83.65 19.10 20.35
CA CYS A 528 -84.07 19.79 19.15
C CYS A 528 -85.59 19.73 19.03
N LEU A 529 -86.22 20.90 19.03
CA LEU A 529 -87.63 21.11 18.78
C LEU A 529 -87.78 21.60 17.34
N GLU A 530 -88.48 20.84 16.51
CA GLU A 530 -88.53 21.10 15.07
C GLU A 530 -89.98 21.13 14.57
N GLY A 531 -90.38 22.23 13.93
CA GLY A 531 -91.73 22.42 13.39
C GLY A 531 -92.00 23.86 12.91
N LEU A 532 -93.27 24.22 12.80
CA LEU A 532 -93.69 25.59 12.49
C LEU A 532 -93.32 26.54 13.64
N ARG A 533 -92.98 27.78 13.29
CA ARG A 533 -92.45 28.81 14.21
C ARG A 533 -93.28 29.04 15.48
N GLU A 534 -94.59 28.88 15.39
CA GLU A 534 -95.52 29.05 16.52
C GLU A 534 -95.45 27.88 17.52
N GLY A 535 -95.45 26.63 17.05
CA GLY A 535 -95.41 25.44 17.92
C GLY A 535 -94.04 25.20 18.57
N VAL A 536 -92.95 25.64 17.93
CA VAL A 536 -91.58 25.52 18.48
C VAL A 536 -91.38 26.49 19.65
N ALA A 537 -91.95 27.70 19.60
CA ALA A 537 -91.79 28.71 20.65
C ALA A 537 -92.48 28.31 21.97
N GLU A 538 -93.62 27.63 21.91
CA GLU A 538 -94.33 27.16 23.11
C GLU A 538 -93.61 25.98 23.78
N ALA A 539 -93.17 25.01 22.99
CA ALA A 539 -92.41 23.86 23.49
C ALA A 539 -91.04 24.30 24.06
N GLU A 540 -90.44 25.36 23.52
CA GLU A 540 -89.19 25.94 24.03
C GLU A 540 -89.34 26.46 25.47
N ALA A 541 -90.42 27.19 25.75
CA ALA A 541 -90.64 27.79 27.06
C ALA A 541 -90.77 26.73 28.17
N GLU A 542 -91.45 25.61 27.89
CA GLU A 542 -91.64 24.51 28.85
C GLU A 542 -90.32 23.77 29.14
N VAL A 543 -89.51 23.50 28.11
CA VAL A 543 -88.20 22.83 28.27
C VAL A 543 -87.19 23.73 29.00
N ARG A 544 -87.15 25.04 28.71
CA ARG A 544 -86.26 25.98 29.42
C ARG A 544 -86.59 26.09 30.91
N ALA A 545 -87.87 26.08 31.27
CA ALA A 545 -88.30 26.13 32.68
C ALA A 545 -87.91 24.87 33.47
N TRP A 546 -87.79 23.73 32.80
CA TRP A 546 -87.35 22.47 33.42
C TRP A 546 -85.83 22.42 33.63
N LEU A 547 -85.06 22.85 32.62
CA LEU A 547 -83.59 22.91 32.68
C LEU A 547 -83.07 23.86 33.76
N ALA A 548 -83.77 24.97 34.02
CA ALA A 548 -83.38 25.92 35.07
C ALA A 548 -83.41 25.33 36.50
N LYS A 549 -84.05 24.16 36.72
CA LYS A 549 -84.18 23.54 38.06
C LYS A 549 -83.09 22.52 38.40
N HIS A 550 -82.21 22.13 37.47
CA HIS A 550 -81.18 21.09 37.67
C HIS A 550 -79.80 21.55 37.16
N ALA A 551 -78.72 21.39 37.94
CA ALA A 551 -77.36 21.80 37.59
C ALA A 551 -76.30 20.70 37.75
N VAL A 552 -75.16 20.91 37.07
CA VAL A 552 -74.02 19.99 37.00
C VAL A 552 -72.72 20.74 37.34
N ARG A 553 -71.88 20.16 38.21
CA ARG A 553 -70.54 20.67 38.53
C ARG A 553 -69.48 19.58 38.40
N VAL A 554 -68.25 19.95 38.04
CA VAL A 554 -67.10 19.05 37.91
C VAL A 554 -65.99 19.50 38.84
N VAL A 555 -65.40 18.56 39.58
CA VAL A 555 -64.23 18.76 40.44
C VAL A 555 -63.12 17.83 39.96
N GLU A 556 -61.92 18.36 39.73
CA GLU A 556 -60.75 17.61 39.27
C GLU A 556 -59.79 17.35 40.44
N GLY A 557 -59.22 16.15 40.53
CA GLY A 557 -58.23 15.82 41.55
C GLY A 557 -57.34 14.64 41.18
N GLU A 558 -56.22 14.48 41.87
CA GLU A 558 -55.26 13.39 41.65
C GLU A 558 -55.87 12.04 42.10
N LYS A 559 -55.57 10.96 41.36
CA LYS A 559 -56.26 9.66 41.48
C LYS A 559 -56.24 9.07 42.90
N GLU A 560 -55.13 9.23 43.64
CA GLU A 560 -55.00 8.73 45.01
C GLU A 560 -55.79 9.58 46.03
N ALA A 561 -55.82 10.90 45.83
CA ALA A 561 -56.59 11.83 46.67
C ALA A 561 -58.10 11.64 46.49
N VAL A 562 -58.55 11.52 45.23
CA VAL A 562 -59.96 11.27 44.88
C VAL A 562 -60.41 9.89 45.35
N GLY A 563 -59.56 8.87 45.23
CA GLY A 563 -59.87 7.52 45.67
C GLY A 563 -60.10 7.38 47.18
N ARG A 564 -59.40 8.15 48.02
CA ARG A 564 -59.58 8.10 49.48
C ARG A 564 -60.69 9.01 49.99
N GLU A 565 -60.76 10.26 49.54
CA GLU A 565 -61.72 11.23 50.09
C GLU A 565 -63.11 11.19 49.45
N VAL A 566 -63.20 10.92 48.15
CA VAL A 566 -64.50 10.90 47.45
C VAL A 566 -65.15 9.53 47.56
N ILE A 567 -64.39 8.45 47.36
CA ILE A 567 -64.95 7.09 47.29
C ILE A 567 -65.17 6.50 48.69
N GLY A 568 -64.16 6.62 49.55
CA GLY A 568 -64.04 5.85 50.79
C GLY A 568 -63.96 4.33 50.52
N ASN A 569 -63.66 3.55 51.55
CA ASN A 569 -63.58 2.09 51.40
C ASN A 569 -64.91 1.52 50.83
N HIS A 570 -64.86 0.96 49.63
CA HIS A 570 -65.97 0.32 48.90
C HIS A 570 -67.13 1.26 48.51
N GLY A 571 -66.86 2.55 48.30
CA GLY A 571 -67.87 3.50 47.81
C GLY A 571 -68.88 3.93 48.87
N ALA A 572 -68.61 3.65 50.15
CA ALA A 572 -69.50 3.98 51.26
C ALA A 572 -69.72 5.49 51.40
N ARG A 573 -68.66 6.29 51.19
CA ARG A 573 -68.69 7.75 51.28
C ARG A 573 -69.47 8.37 50.14
N VAL A 574 -69.27 7.91 48.90
CA VAL A 574 -70.09 8.34 47.73
C VAL A 574 -71.57 8.10 48.00
N ARG A 575 -71.94 6.91 48.46
CA ARG A 575 -73.34 6.55 48.74
C ARG A 575 -73.94 7.38 49.89
N GLU A 576 -73.13 7.78 50.86
CA GLU A 576 -73.55 8.68 51.94
C GLU A 576 -73.78 10.11 51.43
N LEU A 577 -72.87 10.63 50.60
CA LEU A 577 -72.97 11.94 49.96
C LEU A 577 -74.17 12.02 49.00
N GLU A 578 -74.42 10.96 48.22
CA GLU A 578 -75.56 10.90 47.30
C GLU A 578 -76.92 10.89 48.03
N ARG A 579 -77.01 10.18 49.17
CA ARG A 579 -78.23 10.13 49.99
C ARG A 579 -78.49 11.42 50.75
N SER A 580 -77.45 12.02 51.33
CA SER A 580 -77.57 13.17 52.23
C SER A 580 -77.92 14.45 51.48
N HIS A 581 -77.36 14.67 50.28
CA HIS A 581 -77.52 15.92 49.54
C HIS A 581 -78.48 15.80 48.33
N ARG A 582 -79.02 14.59 48.07
CA ARG A 582 -79.85 14.28 46.87
C ARG A 582 -79.15 14.66 45.56
N VAL A 583 -77.83 14.49 45.52
CA VAL A 583 -76.96 14.73 44.36
C VAL A 583 -76.46 13.37 43.86
N ARG A 584 -76.27 13.21 42.57
CA ARG A 584 -75.64 12.02 41.97
C ARG A 584 -74.18 12.31 41.67
N VAL A 585 -73.28 11.37 41.99
CA VAL A 585 -71.82 11.54 41.82
C VAL A 585 -71.30 10.52 40.80
N LEU A 586 -70.61 10.99 39.76
CA LEU A 586 -70.01 10.16 38.72
C LEU A 586 -68.51 10.41 38.65
N GLN A 587 -67.74 9.35 38.38
CA GLN A 587 -66.28 9.42 38.26
C GLN A 587 -65.84 9.07 36.84
N GLU A 588 -64.91 9.85 36.31
CA GLU A 588 -64.23 9.62 35.04
C GLU A 588 -62.71 9.60 35.26
N ASP A 589 -62.05 8.49 34.90
CA ASP A 589 -60.60 8.31 35.06
C ASP A 589 -59.85 8.79 33.80
N LEU A 590 -58.91 9.72 33.97
CA LEU A 590 -58.05 10.29 32.92
C LEU A 590 -56.56 10.10 33.30
N GLY A 591 -56.12 8.83 33.32
CA GLY A 591 -54.73 8.48 33.60
C GLY A 591 -54.35 8.73 35.07
N ASP A 592 -53.56 9.78 35.33
CA ASP A 592 -53.09 10.19 36.67
C ASP A 592 -54.05 11.19 37.37
N ALA A 593 -55.02 11.77 36.62
CA ALA A 593 -56.06 12.64 37.16
C ALA A 593 -57.46 11.98 37.05
N THR A 594 -58.33 12.27 38.02
CA THR A 594 -59.70 11.76 38.08
C THR A 594 -60.67 12.93 38.20
N ARG A 595 -61.71 12.92 37.35
CA ARG A 595 -62.80 13.93 37.38
C ARG A 595 -64.02 13.38 38.12
N VAL A 596 -64.58 14.19 39.00
CA VAL A 596 -65.80 13.87 39.76
C VAL A 596 -66.91 14.84 39.35
N VAL A 597 -67.99 14.29 38.78
CA VAL A 597 -69.14 15.03 38.26
C VAL A 597 -70.32 14.92 39.24
N LEU A 598 -70.85 16.06 39.69
CA LEU A 598 -71.95 16.19 40.64
C LEU A 598 -73.22 16.69 39.93
N ILE A 599 -74.36 16.01 40.10
CA ILE A 599 -75.61 16.32 39.38
C ILE A 599 -76.78 16.42 40.37
N GLY A 600 -77.48 17.55 40.43
CA GLY A 600 -78.57 17.77 41.38
C GLY A 600 -79.14 19.19 41.37
N PRO A 601 -79.95 19.58 42.38
CA PRO A 601 -80.41 20.95 42.55
C PRO A 601 -79.24 21.91 42.80
N GLN A 602 -79.28 23.12 42.20
CA GLN A 602 -78.17 24.09 42.20
C GLN A 602 -77.55 24.31 43.59
N ASP A 603 -78.38 24.57 44.59
CA ASP A 603 -77.93 24.89 45.94
C ASP A 603 -77.15 23.74 46.62
N ALA A 604 -77.51 22.49 46.32
CA ALA A 604 -76.89 21.31 46.93
C ALA A 604 -75.56 20.92 46.25
N VAL A 605 -75.47 21.15 44.93
CA VAL A 605 -74.30 20.80 44.13
C VAL A 605 -73.14 21.75 44.41
N ASP A 606 -73.41 23.06 44.55
CA ASP A 606 -72.36 24.05 44.79
C ASP A 606 -71.74 23.91 46.20
N VAL A 607 -72.54 23.58 47.22
CA VAL A 607 -72.05 23.30 48.59
C VAL A 607 -71.14 22.07 48.61
N LEU A 608 -71.53 21.00 47.90
CA LEU A 608 -70.77 19.76 47.85
C LEU A 608 -69.47 19.91 47.04
N ALA A 609 -69.49 20.67 45.93
CA ALA A 609 -68.31 20.94 45.11
C ALA A 609 -67.23 21.74 45.88
N ALA A 610 -67.64 22.76 46.64
CA ALA A 610 -66.72 23.55 47.46
C ALA A 610 -66.08 22.72 48.59
N SER A 611 -66.86 21.84 49.22
CA SER A 611 -66.38 20.93 50.25
C SER A 611 -65.32 19.95 49.70
N LEU A 612 -65.62 19.29 48.58
CA LEU A 612 -64.70 18.33 47.94
C LEU A 612 -63.42 19.00 47.43
N GLY A 613 -63.51 20.21 46.85
CA GLY A 613 -62.35 20.97 46.41
C GLY A 613 -61.39 21.32 47.56
N THR A 614 -61.94 21.72 48.71
CA THR A 614 -61.13 22.06 49.90
C THR A 614 -60.40 20.83 50.45
N SER A 615 -61.07 19.66 50.49
CA SER A 615 -60.46 18.42 50.98
C SER A 615 -59.38 17.86 50.04
N LEU A 616 -59.54 17.97 48.72
CA LEU A 616 -58.53 17.54 47.75
C LEU A 616 -57.26 18.40 47.81
N GLN A 617 -57.42 19.70 48.04
CA GLN A 617 -56.30 20.64 48.14
C GLN A 617 -55.48 20.40 49.42
N GLN A 618 -56.15 20.15 50.55
CA GLN A 618 -55.48 19.77 51.81
C GLN A 618 -54.66 18.46 51.70
N TYR A 619 -55.09 17.52 50.85
CA TYR A 619 -54.35 16.28 50.61
C TYR A 619 -53.11 16.50 49.74
N ALA A 620 -53.23 17.32 48.68
CA ALA A 620 -52.12 17.65 47.79
C ALA A 620 -51.02 18.49 48.50
N ASP A 621 -51.39 19.30 49.48
CA ASP A 621 -50.45 20.09 50.28
C ASP A 621 -49.65 19.22 51.28
N THR A 622 -50.12 18.01 51.58
CA THR A 622 -49.55 17.14 52.62
C THR A 622 -48.87 15.87 52.11
N HIS A 623 -49.11 15.46 50.86
CA HIS A 623 -48.59 14.22 50.29
C HIS A 623 -48.04 14.43 48.87
N PHE A 624 -46.85 13.89 48.58
CA PHE A 624 -46.21 13.90 47.26
C PHE A 624 -45.49 12.59 46.97
N THR A 625 -45.66 12.04 45.77
CA THR A 625 -44.98 10.80 45.35
C THR A 625 -44.18 11.02 44.07
N LEU A 626 -42.88 10.72 44.11
CA LEU A 626 -41.99 10.76 42.95
C LEU A 626 -41.72 9.34 42.43
N ARG A 627 -41.75 9.15 41.11
CA ARG A 627 -41.55 7.85 40.44
C ARG A 627 -40.23 7.85 39.66
N LEU A 628 -39.36 6.89 39.95
CA LEU A 628 -38.09 6.61 39.24
C LEU A 628 -38.01 5.13 38.90
N THR A 629 -37.09 4.71 38.02
CA THR A 629 -36.95 3.27 37.75
C THR A 629 -36.23 2.54 38.91
N PRO A 630 -36.50 1.25 39.13
CA PRO A 630 -35.82 0.45 40.16
C PRO A 630 -34.29 0.43 40.04
N GLU A 631 -33.76 0.60 38.83
CA GLU A 631 -32.31 0.61 38.56
C GLU A 631 -31.63 1.87 39.12
N HIS A 632 -32.32 3.02 39.10
CA HIS A 632 -31.83 4.26 39.71
C HIS A 632 -31.60 4.09 41.23
N PHE A 633 -32.47 3.34 41.92
CA PHE A 633 -32.32 3.09 43.36
C PHE A 633 -31.20 2.10 43.70
N ALA A 634 -30.76 1.27 42.75
CA ALA A 634 -29.73 0.25 42.98
C ALA A 634 -28.31 0.78 42.69
N HIS A 635 -28.16 1.71 41.74
CA HIS A 635 -26.86 2.09 41.20
C HIS A 635 -26.52 3.59 41.30
N ALA A 636 -27.51 4.48 41.50
CA ALA A 636 -27.22 5.91 41.62
C ALA A 636 -26.71 6.26 43.05
N PRO A 637 -25.50 6.82 43.21
CA PRO A 637 -24.97 7.18 44.52
C PRO A 637 -25.78 8.27 45.23
N GLN A 638 -26.52 9.10 44.48
CA GLN A 638 -27.39 10.17 44.97
C GLN A 638 -28.67 9.64 45.64
N LEU A 639 -29.06 8.39 45.37
CA LEU A 639 -30.20 7.70 45.99
C LEU A 639 -29.75 6.59 46.95
N ALA A 640 -28.45 6.48 47.23
CA ALA A 640 -27.92 5.57 48.21
C ALA A 640 -28.44 5.90 49.62
N ARG A 641 -28.47 4.89 50.50
CA ARG A 641 -29.00 5.02 51.86
C ARG A 641 -28.42 6.23 52.61
N ALA A 642 -27.13 6.52 52.45
CA ALA A 642 -26.47 7.67 53.07
C ALA A 642 -26.97 9.03 52.53
N ALA A 643 -27.18 9.14 51.21
CA ALA A 643 -27.70 10.36 50.59
C ALA A 643 -29.19 10.58 50.92
N VAL A 644 -29.97 9.50 50.96
CA VAL A 644 -31.38 9.55 51.41
C VAL A 644 -31.48 9.90 52.91
N GLU A 645 -30.57 9.39 53.74
CA GLU A 645 -30.47 9.76 55.16
C GLU A 645 -30.03 11.23 55.33
N GLN A 646 -29.17 11.77 54.46
CA GLN A 646 -28.84 13.20 54.43
C GLN A 646 -30.03 14.06 53.99
N LEU A 647 -30.81 13.62 53.00
CA LEU A 647 -32.05 14.29 52.59
C LEU A 647 -33.08 14.30 53.73
N ARG A 648 -33.23 13.18 54.45
CA ARG A 648 -34.06 13.09 55.67
C ARG A 648 -33.56 14.00 56.79
N ALA A 649 -32.25 14.11 56.97
CA ALA A 649 -31.66 14.97 58.01
C ALA A 649 -31.84 16.47 57.69
N ARG A 650 -31.83 16.85 56.41
CA ARG A 650 -32.05 18.23 55.96
C ARG A 650 -33.51 18.66 56.05
N HIS A 651 -34.45 17.73 55.91
CA HIS A 651 -35.89 17.98 55.98
C HIS A 651 -36.57 17.12 57.06
N PRO A 652 -36.28 17.34 58.35
CA PRO A 652 -36.75 16.48 59.44
C PRO A 652 -38.27 16.53 59.68
N GLN A 653 -38.94 17.54 59.14
CA GLN A 653 -40.40 17.73 59.24
C GLN A 653 -41.17 17.04 58.10
N CYS A 654 -40.47 16.36 57.18
CA CYS A 654 -41.07 15.58 56.11
C CYS A 654 -40.72 14.09 56.29
N SER A 655 -41.73 13.24 56.34
CA SER A 655 -41.61 11.78 56.32
C SER A 655 -41.28 11.34 54.89
N LEU A 656 -40.17 10.60 54.70
CA LEU A 656 -39.67 10.17 53.39
C LEU A 656 -39.56 8.65 53.34
N ALA A 657 -40.55 8.01 52.73
CA ALA A 657 -40.63 6.56 52.57
C ALA A 657 -40.22 6.15 51.15
N VAL A 658 -39.11 5.42 51.04
CA VAL A 658 -38.65 4.84 49.77
C VAL A 658 -39.25 3.45 49.63
N VAL A 659 -39.90 3.19 48.50
CA VAL A 659 -40.43 1.87 48.12
C VAL A 659 -39.67 1.41 46.86
N PRO A 660 -38.52 0.72 47.03
CA PRO A 660 -37.63 0.37 45.92
C PRO A 660 -38.28 -0.55 44.88
N SER A 661 -39.18 -1.44 45.29
CA SER A 661 -39.87 -2.40 44.41
C SER A 661 -40.84 -1.76 43.43
N LEU A 662 -41.40 -0.59 43.77
CA LEU A 662 -42.30 0.18 42.90
C LEU A 662 -41.59 1.38 42.26
N GLY A 663 -40.31 1.60 42.58
CA GLY A 663 -39.57 2.78 42.14
C GLY A 663 -40.14 4.09 42.68
N GLN A 664 -40.72 4.08 43.88
CA GLN A 664 -41.44 5.23 44.43
C GLN A 664 -40.74 5.85 45.63
N LEU A 665 -40.73 7.18 45.66
CA LEU A 665 -40.32 8.00 46.79
C LEU A 665 -41.54 8.76 47.29
N ARG A 666 -42.13 8.29 48.39
CA ARG A 666 -43.31 8.88 49.02
C ARG A 666 -42.87 9.87 50.10
N CYS A 667 -43.38 11.07 50.00
CA CYS A 667 -43.07 12.17 50.89
C CYS A 667 -44.37 12.67 51.54
N GLU A 668 -44.40 12.72 52.86
CA GLU A 668 -45.50 13.29 53.64
C GLU A 668 -44.93 14.44 54.48
N GLY A 669 -45.62 15.57 54.58
CA GLY A 669 -45.07 16.72 55.29
C GLY A 669 -46.05 17.86 55.44
N ASP A 670 -45.71 18.83 56.27
CA ASP A 670 -46.51 20.03 56.48
C ASP A 670 -46.46 20.95 55.24
N ALA A 671 -47.56 21.66 54.99
CA ALA A 671 -47.80 22.51 53.81
C ALA A 671 -46.75 23.61 53.55
N GLN A 672 -45.89 23.94 54.53
CA GLN A 672 -44.83 24.94 54.40
C GLN A 672 -43.50 24.37 53.90
N HIS A 673 -43.19 23.10 54.16
CA HIS A 673 -41.86 22.52 53.93
C HIS A 673 -41.81 21.52 52.77
N LEU A 674 -42.95 20.90 52.45
CA LEU A 674 -43.09 19.93 51.37
C LEU A 674 -42.78 20.51 49.96
N PRO A 675 -43.11 21.79 49.64
CA PRO A 675 -42.76 22.38 48.34
C PRO A 675 -41.25 22.51 48.08
N ALA A 676 -40.46 22.82 49.12
CA ALA A 676 -39.01 22.95 49.01
C ALA A 676 -38.37 21.58 48.69
N LEU A 677 -38.77 20.55 49.42
CA LEU A 677 -38.37 19.16 49.18
C LEU A 677 -38.80 18.67 47.78
N ARG A 678 -40.01 19.03 47.33
CA ARG A 678 -40.52 18.70 45.98
C ARG A 678 -39.61 19.24 44.88
N SER A 679 -39.17 20.50 44.98
CA SER A 679 -38.29 21.12 43.99
C SER A 679 -36.90 20.45 43.93
N GLU A 680 -36.34 20.08 45.09
CA GLU A 680 -35.04 19.41 45.19
C GLU A 680 -35.09 17.98 44.62
N LEU A 681 -36.18 17.26 44.84
CA LEU A 681 -36.38 15.91 44.29
C LEU A 681 -36.67 15.92 42.79
N GLN A 682 -37.35 16.93 42.26
CA GLN A 682 -37.58 17.10 40.81
C GLN A 682 -36.27 17.42 40.06
N ALA A 683 -35.42 18.29 40.60
CA ALA A 683 -34.11 18.57 40.02
C ALA A 683 -33.19 17.32 40.02
N LEU A 684 -33.32 16.47 41.04
CA LEU A 684 -32.62 15.18 41.09
C LEU A 684 -33.15 14.20 40.03
N GLN A 685 -34.46 14.20 39.74
CA GLN A 685 -35.04 13.37 38.68
C GLN A 685 -34.49 13.76 37.30
N GLU A 686 -34.50 15.05 36.95
CA GLU A 686 -33.98 15.54 35.66
C GLU A 686 -32.49 15.20 35.47
N ALA A 687 -31.68 15.31 36.53
CA ALA A 687 -30.25 14.96 36.46
C ALA A 687 -29.96 13.45 36.30
N LEU A 688 -30.94 12.60 36.61
CA LEU A 688 -30.82 11.14 36.57
C LEU A 688 -31.42 10.52 35.30
N GLU A 689 -32.29 11.22 34.57
CA GLU A 689 -32.89 10.73 33.32
C GLU A 689 -31.85 10.36 32.24
N ASP A 690 -30.70 11.05 32.21
CA ASP A 690 -29.62 10.81 31.23
C ASP A 690 -28.64 9.69 31.63
N GLN A 691 -28.80 9.07 32.80
CA GLN A 691 -27.89 8.04 33.31
C GLN A 691 -28.48 6.63 33.17
N ALA A 692 -27.70 5.68 32.66
CA ALA A 692 -28.12 4.29 32.49
C ALA A 692 -27.03 3.30 32.92
N LEU A 693 -27.44 2.04 33.14
CA LEU A 693 -26.56 0.93 33.45
C LEU A 693 -26.04 0.29 32.15
N TRP A 694 -24.73 0.34 31.94
CA TRP A 694 -24.04 -0.28 30.81
C TRP A 694 -23.16 -1.44 31.29
N SER A 695 -22.93 -2.43 30.44
CA SER A 695 -22.08 -3.59 30.76
C SER A 695 -21.08 -3.86 29.65
N CYS A 696 -19.82 -4.12 30.01
CA CYS A 696 -18.81 -4.63 29.09
C CYS A 696 -18.16 -5.91 29.62
N GLU A 697 -17.77 -6.80 28.71
CA GLU A 697 -17.13 -8.06 29.04
C GLU A 697 -15.61 -7.86 29.21
N VAL A 698 -15.08 -8.34 30.32
CA VAL A 698 -13.65 -8.31 30.66
C VAL A 698 -13.22 -9.72 31.02
N ALA A 699 -12.26 -10.26 30.28
CA ALA A 699 -11.74 -11.60 30.53
C ALA A 699 -11.25 -11.73 32.00
N PRO A 700 -11.58 -12.83 32.71
CA PRO A 700 -11.23 -13.01 34.13
C PRO A 700 -9.72 -12.87 34.42
N ALA A 701 -8.86 -13.25 33.46
CA ALA A 701 -7.41 -13.11 33.56
C ALA A 701 -6.94 -11.64 33.53
N ALA A 702 -7.68 -10.76 32.87
CA ALA A 702 -7.39 -9.33 32.77
C ALA A 702 -8.05 -8.50 33.88
N ALA A 703 -8.97 -9.09 34.67
CA ALA A 703 -9.67 -8.41 35.76
C ALA A 703 -8.71 -7.83 36.82
N GLY A 704 -7.59 -8.50 37.10
CA GLY A 704 -6.57 -8.00 38.04
C GLY A 704 -5.85 -6.73 37.55
N LEU A 705 -5.70 -6.59 36.22
CA LEU A 705 -5.08 -5.43 35.58
C LEU A 705 -6.01 -4.21 35.56
N VAL A 706 -7.32 -4.45 35.40
CA VAL A 706 -8.36 -3.40 35.42
C VAL A 706 -8.58 -2.85 36.84
N ILE A 707 -8.51 -3.71 37.87
CA ILE A 707 -8.67 -3.31 39.28
C ILE A 707 -7.47 -2.50 39.79
N GLY A 708 -6.26 -2.89 39.39
CA GLY A 708 -5.01 -2.34 39.94
C GLY A 708 -4.72 -2.82 41.37
N LYS A 709 -3.48 -2.61 41.84
CA LYS A 709 -3.10 -2.98 43.22
C LYS A 709 -3.92 -2.14 44.21
N GLY A 710 -4.75 -2.79 45.03
CA GLY A 710 -5.59 -2.11 46.03
C GLY A 710 -6.81 -1.36 45.46
N GLY A 711 -7.19 -1.57 44.19
CA GLY A 711 -8.35 -0.90 43.58
C GLY A 711 -8.06 0.52 43.10
N GLU A 712 -6.80 0.95 43.07
CA GLU A 712 -6.39 2.31 42.70
C GLU A 712 -6.78 2.68 41.27
N THR A 713 -6.70 1.74 40.33
CA THR A 713 -7.00 1.97 38.91
C THR A 713 -8.50 2.14 38.67
N ILE A 714 -9.35 1.37 39.37
CA ILE A 714 -10.81 1.56 39.33
C ILE A 714 -11.18 2.91 39.94
N LYS A 715 -10.63 3.25 41.12
CA LYS A 715 -10.91 4.54 41.76
C LYS A 715 -10.48 5.73 40.90
N ALA A 716 -9.35 5.61 40.19
CA ALA A 716 -8.89 6.63 39.25
C ALA A 716 -9.82 6.78 38.04
N LEU A 717 -10.36 5.66 37.51
CA LEU A 717 -11.34 5.68 36.41
C LEU A 717 -12.69 6.27 36.85
N GLU A 718 -13.18 5.88 38.04
CA GLU A 718 -14.40 6.42 38.65
C GLU A 718 -14.28 7.93 38.88
N ALA A 719 -13.15 8.40 39.42
CA ALA A 719 -12.93 9.82 39.68
C ALA A 719 -12.79 10.66 38.40
N ARG A 720 -12.14 10.12 37.36
CA ARG A 720 -11.86 10.84 36.12
C ARG A 720 -13.10 11.00 35.23
N HIS A 721 -13.91 9.94 35.12
CA HIS A 721 -15.08 9.91 34.23
C HIS A 721 -16.40 10.10 34.97
N ARG A 722 -16.38 10.35 36.29
CA ARG A 722 -17.57 10.54 37.15
C ARG A 722 -18.60 9.41 37.05
N VAL A 723 -18.13 8.19 36.84
CA VAL A 723 -18.95 6.97 36.73
C VAL A 723 -18.76 6.08 37.95
N SER A 724 -19.75 5.22 38.24
CA SER A 724 -19.60 4.16 39.23
C SER A 724 -19.32 2.83 38.53
N LEU A 725 -18.23 2.16 38.92
CA LEU A 725 -17.75 0.95 38.26
C LEU A 725 -17.85 -0.26 39.20
N ARG A 726 -18.57 -1.30 38.77
CA ARG A 726 -18.70 -2.54 39.54
C ARG A 726 -18.29 -3.74 38.69
N LEU A 727 -17.19 -4.38 39.08
CA LEU A 727 -16.69 -5.56 38.39
C LEU A 727 -17.15 -6.85 39.11
N LEU A 728 -17.97 -7.64 38.42
CA LEU A 728 -18.42 -8.96 38.85
C LEU A 728 -17.38 -9.99 38.41
N ARG A 729 -16.47 -10.32 39.35
CA ARG A 729 -15.30 -11.19 39.09
C ARG A 729 -15.68 -12.59 38.56
N GLU A 730 -16.80 -13.15 39.03
CA GLU A 730 -17.21 -14.52 38.65
C GLU A 730 -17.83 -14.58 37.26
N GLU A 731 -18.44 -13.49 36.79
CA GLU A 731 -19.10 -13.41 35.48
C GLU A 731 -18.23 -12.76 34.40
N GLY A 732 -17.08 -12.17 34.77
CA GLY A 732 -16.23 -11.43 33.83
C GLY A 732 -16.92 -10.18 33.26
N ARG A 733 -17.80 -9.54 34.04
CA ARG A 733 -18.61 -8.40 33.60
C ARG A 733 -18.29 -7.15 34.40
N LEU A 734 -17.96 -6.06 33.71
CA LEU A 734 -17.80 -4.73 34.28
C LEU A 734 -19.09 -3.94 34.02
N GLN A 735 -19.79 -3.61 35.09
CA GLN A 735 -20.96 -2.74 35.06
C GLN A 735 -20.52 -1.29 35.26
N VAL A 736 -21.01 -0.40 34.41
CA VAL A 736 -20.71 1.03 34.39
C VAL A 736 -22.03 1.80 34.50
N TRP A 737 -22.18 2.57 35.56
CA TRP A 737 -23.32 3.50 35.71
C TRP A 737 -22.87 4.92 35.35
N GLY A 738 -23.50 5.50 34.33
CA GLY A 738 -23.17 6.84 33.84
C GLY A 738 -23.82 7.18 32.50
N SER A 739 -23.38 8.30 31.91
CA SER A 739 -23.82 8.70 30.57
C SER A 739 -23.23 7.77 29.50
N ARG A 740 -23.85 7.73 28.31
CA ARG A 740 -23.34 6.93 27.19
C ARG A 740 -21.93 7.36 26.74
N ALA A 741 -21.64 8.66 26.76
CA ALA A 741 -20.34 9.20 26.36
C ALA A 741 -19.23 8.76 27.33
N ASP A 742 -19.51 8.75 28.62
CA ASP A 742 -18.54 8.33 29.64
C ASP A 742 -18.32 6.80 29.60
N PHE A 743 -19.36 6.02 29.28
CA PHE A 743 -19.22 4.58 29.06
C PHE A 743 -18.28 4.24 27.90
N GLU A 744 -18.46 4.88 26.74
CA GLU A 744 -17.60 4.66 25.56
C GLU A 744 -16.13 5.03 25.86
N ALA A 745 -15.89 6.10 26.62
CA ALA A 745 -14.55 6.51 27.05
C ALA A 745 -13.90 5.50 28.02
N VAL A 746 -14.66 5.00 29.00
CA VAL A 746 -14.20 3.98 29.96
C VAL A 746 -13.94 2.66 29.25
N GLU A 747 -14.81 2.24 28.33
CA GLU A 747 -14.63 1.02 27.57
C GLU A 747 -13.36 1.07 26.70
N ALA A 748 -13.11 2.20 26.03
CA ALA A 748 -11.90 2.40 25.25
C ALA A 748 -10.62 2.37 26.12
N GLU A 749 -10.64 2.99 27.30
CA GLU A 749 -9.49 3.01 28.21
C GLU A 749 -9.23 1.62 28.86
N VAL A 750 -10.30 0.90 29.20
CA VAL A 750 -10.21 -0.49 29.70
C VAL A 750 -9.68 -1.41 28.60
N ARG A 751 -10.20 -1.32 27.37
CA ARG A 751 -9.74 -2.10 26.21
C ARG A 751 -8.27 -1.85 25.92
N ALA A 752 -7.84 -0.59 25.91
CA ALA A 752 -6.44 -0.21 25.70
C ALA A 752 -5.51 -0.78 26.79
N ARG A 753 -5.94 -0.80 28.06
CA ARG A 753 -5.16 -1.40 29.16
C ARG A 753 -5.08 -2.92 29.08
N VAL A 754 -6.20 -3.59 28.77
CA VAL A 754 -6.22 -5.04 28.57
C VAL A 754 -5.31 -5.44 27.42
N GLU A 755 -5.31 -4.69 26.31
CA GLU A 755 -4.41 -4.93 25.18
C GLU A 755 -2.92 -4.66 25.52
N ALA A 756 -2.63 -3.67 26.37
CA ALA A 756 -1.26 -3.32 26.73
C ALA A 756 -0.64 -4.29 27.77
N GLY A 757 -1.45 -4.83 28.69
CA GLY A 757 -0.99 -5.67 29.80
C GLY A 757 -0.99 -7.18 29.55
N GLU A 758 -1.46 -7.64 28.39
CA GLU A 758 -1.50 -9.06 28.06
C GLU A 758 -0.09 -9.61 27.80
N THR A 759 0.32 -10.60 28.59
CA THR A 759 1.51 -11.40 28.32
C THR A 759 1.21 -12.40 27.21
N VAL A 760 1.80 -12.17 26.04
CA VAL A 760 1.63 -13.01 24.86
C VAL A 760 2.85 -13.92 24.69
N SER A 761 2.61 -15.19 24.41
CA SER A 761 3.63 -16.13 23.94
C SER A 761 3.40 -16.42 22.46
N GLU A 762 4.36 -16.07 21.61
CA GLU A 762 4.31 -16.30 20.17
C GLU A 762 5.40 -17.29 19.73
N ALA A 763 5.03 -18.25 18.90
CA ALA A 763 5.91 -19.26 18.34
C ALA A 763 6.34 -18.89 16.92
N VAL A 764 7.65 -18.83 16.66
CA VAL A 764 8.21 -18.57 15.32
C VAL A 764 8.91 -19.83 14.82
N ARG A 765 8.41 -20.39 13.71
CA ARG A 765 9.03 -21.54 13.04
C ARG A 765 10.40 -21.17 12.50
N ALA A 766 11.41 -21.96 12.86
CA ALA A 766 12.76 -21.82 12.37
C ALA A 766 13.33 -23.17 11.92
N THR A 767 14.01 -23.17 10.78
CA THR A 767 14.78 -24.32 10.29
C THR A 767 16.11 -24.45 11.05
N PRO A 768 16.75 -25.62 11.06
CA PRO A 768 18.07 -25.79 11.68
C PRO A 768 19.13 -24.80 11.15
N ALA A 769 19.09 -24.47 9.86
CA ALA A 769 19.99 -23.47 9.25
C ALA A 769 19.73 -22.05 9.79
N GLN A 770 18.47 -21.67 9.99
CA GLN A 770 18.11 -20.37 10.56
C GLN A 770 18.40 -20.30 12.07
N LEU A 771 18.22 -21.42 12.79
CA LEU A 771 18.64 -21.51 14.20
C LEU A 771 20.16 -21.34 14.34
N ALA A 772 20.96 -21.87 13.40
CA ALA A 772 22.40 -21.64 13.39
C ALA A 772 22.75 -20.15 13.24
N CYS A 773 21.93 -19.35 12.53
CA CYS A 773 22.11 -17.90 12.47
C CYS A 773 21.91 -17.21 13.83
N LEU A 774 21.00 -17.70 14.68
CA LEU A 774 20.77 -17.17 16.04
C LEU A 774 21.88 -17.55 17.01
N LEU A 775 22.53 -18.70 16.78
CA LEU A 775 23.67 -19.18 17.57
C LEU A 775 25.00 -18.52 17.18
N LYS A 776 25.01 -17.76 16.08
CA LYS A 776 26.18 -17.00 15.63
C LYS A 776 26.62 -16.00 16.70
N ASP A 777 27.93 -15.78 16.81
CA ASP A 777 28.56 -14.88 17.78
C ASP A 777 28.09 -15.16 19.22
N ARG A 778 27.96 -16.45 19.57
CA ARG A 778 27.54 -16.96 20.89
C ARG A 778 26.21 -16.38 21.38
N CYS A 779 25.21 -16.34 20.50
CA CYS A 779 23.87 -15.84 20.83
C CYS A 779 23.82 -14.35 21.18
N ARG A 780 24.83 -13.54 20.80
CA ARG A 780 24.81 -12.09 21.02
C ARG A 780 23.55 -11.45 20.44
N CYS A 781 23.11 -11.89 19.26
CA CYS A 781 21.87 -11.38 18.66
C CYS A 781 20.65 -11.58 19.57
N LEU A 782 20.57 -12.70 20.31
CA LEU A 782 19.48 -12.94 21.26
C LEU A 782 19.55 -12.02 22.46
N GLN A 783 20.76 -11.74 22.97
CA GLN A 783 20.96 -10.78 24.06
C GLN A 783 20.55 -9.37 23.64
N GLU A 784 20.91 -8.95 22.42
CA GLU A 784 20.52 -7.65 21.86
C GLU A 784 19.00 -7.54 21.68
N ILE A 785 18.35 -8.59 21.13
CA ILE A 785 16.89 -8.63 21.00
C ILE A 785 16.21 -8.56 22.37
N GLN A 786 16.68 -9.33 23.35
CA GLN A 786 16.13 -9.33 24.71
C GLN A 786 16.33 -7.98 25.40
N THR A 787 17.48 -7.33 25.21
CA THR A 787 17.79 -6.02 25.80
C THR A 787 16.93 -4.92 25.18
N ALA A 788 16.77 -4.91 23.85
CA ALA A 788 16.02 -3.89 23.13
C ALA A 788 14.50 -4.03 23.28
N SER A 789 13.98 -5.26 23.34
CA SER A 789 12.53 -5.52 23.36
C SER A 789 11.98 -5.82 24.76
N HIS A 790 12.85 -6.15 25.73
CA HIS A 790 12.50 -6.74 27.02
C HIS A 790 11.68 -8.05 26.92
N ALA A 791 11.54 -8.63 25.72
CA ALA A 791 10.89 -9.91 25.51
C ALA A 791 11.88 -11.05 25.73
N LEU A 792 11.44 -12.13 26.36
CA LEU A 792 12.24 -13.34 26.54
C LEU A 792 12.18 -14.20 25.28
N VAL A 793 13.33 -14.42 24.65
CA VAL A 793 13.48 -15.37 23.54
C VAL A 793 13.97 -16.72 24.07
N ARG A 794 13.20 -17.79 23.86
CA ARG A 794 13.57 -19.17 24.22
C ARG A 794 13.80 -20.00 22.96
N LEU A 795 14.99 -20.57 22.85
CA LEU A 795 15.35 -21.50 21.79
C LEU A 795 14.85 -22.92 22.09
N PRO A 796 14.48 -23.70 21.06
CA PRO A 796 14.10 -25.11 21.24
C PRO A 796 15.31 -25.98 21.65
N PRO A 797 15.08 -27.04 22.44
CA PRO A 797 16.15 -27.89 22.98
C PRO A 797 16.73 -28.95 22.01
N ARG A 798 16.21 -29.09 20.78
CA ARG A 798 16.68 -30.05 19.75
C ARG A 798 16.66 -29.41 18.36
N ASP A 799 17.42 -29.99 17.41
CA ASP A 799 17.52 -29.57 16.01
C ASP A 799 16.16 -29.62 15.30
N GLY A 800 15.38 -28.54 15.46
CA GLY A 800 14.02 -28.41 14.94
C GLY A 800 13.03 -28.09 16.05
N GLY A 801 12.43 -26.90 15.95
CA GLY A 801 11.38 -26.44 16.84
C GLY A 801 11.09 -24.96 16.68
N ASP A 802 10.01 -24.51 17.29
CA ASP A 802 9.60 -23.10 17.25
C ASP A 802 10.38 -22.31 18.31
N VAL A 803 10.92 -21.16 17.91
CA VAL A 803 11.49 -20.18 18.82
C VAL A 803 10.35 -19.47 19.52
N MET A 804 10.33 -19.52 20.85
CA MET A 804 9.25 -18.94 21.65
C MET A 804 9.64 -17.53 22.11
N LEU A 805 8.84 -16.54 21.70
CA LEU A 805 8.89 -15.17 22.18
C LEU A 805 7.85 -15.00 23.30
N THR A 806 8.27 -14.64 24.50
CA THR A 806 7.36 -14.39 25.63
C THR A 806 7.58 -13.00 26.18
N GLY A 807 6.53 -12.20 26.27
CA GLY A 807 6.60 -10.85 26.83
C GLY A 807 5.25 -10.15 26.79
N MET A 808 5.23 -8.85 27.12
CA MET A 808 4.06 -8.01 26.87
C MET A 808 3.78 -7.93 25.37
N ARG A 809 2.52 -7.74 24.96
CA ARG A 809 2.14 -7.61 23.54
C ARG A 809 2.98 -6.55 22.79
N THR A 810 3.32 -5.43 23.43
CA THR A 810 4.18 -4.39 22.88
C THR A 810 5.63 -4.85 22.72
N SER A 811 6.17 -5.54 23.72
CA SER A 811 7.52 -6.15 23.69
C SER A 811 7.63 -7.23 22.62
N VAL A 812 6.65 -8.12 22.49
CA VAL A 812 6.63 -9.18 21.46
C VAL A 812 6.51 -8.58 20.06
N LYS A 813 5.67 -7.55 19.87
CA LYS A 813 5.56 -6.81 18.60
C LYS A 813 6.90 -6.17 18.19
N CYS A 814 7.70 -5.68 19.14
CA CYS A 814 9.03 -5.13 18.89
C CYS A 814 10.08 -6.24 18.64
N ALA A 815 10.04 -7.34 19.39
CA ALA A 815 10.99 -8.44 19.31
C ALA A 815 10.87 -9.26 18.02
N LYS A 816 9.64 -9.46 17.53
CA LYS A 816 9.34 -10.28 16.37
C LYS A 816 10.09 -9.87 15.09
N PRO A 817 10.07 -8.60 14.63
CA PRO A 817 10.81 -8.20 13.44
C PRO A 817 12.32 -8.40 13.62
N LEU A 818 12.88 -8.07 14.80
CA LEU A 818 14.30 -8.29 15.08
C LEU A 818 14.69 -9.77 15.06
N LEU A 819 13.83 -10.65 15.55
CA LEU A 819 14.03 -12.10 15.48
C LEU A 819 13.97 -12.62 14.04
N LEU A 820 12.98 -12.17 13.25
CA LEU A 820 12.84 -12.56 11.84
C LEU A 820 14.04 -12.11 11.00
N ASP A 821 14.56 -10.91 11.27
CA ASP A 821 15.78 -10.42 10.63
C ASP A 821 17.01 -11.25 11.01
N ALA A 822 17.15 -11.60 12.29
CA ALA A 822 18.24 -12.45 12.76
C ALA A 822 18.18 -13.87 12.15
N LEU A 823 16.97 -14.42 11.95
CA LEU A 823 16.75 -15.68 11.22
C LEU A 823 17.13 -15.58 9.74
N ARG A 824 17.08 -14.39 9.13
CA ARG A 824 17.56 -14.10 7.76
C ARG A 824 19.07 -13.78 7.72
N GLY A 825 19.75 -13.76 8.87
CA GLY A 825 21.17 -13.43 8.98
C GLY A 825 21.48 -11.93 8.98
N VAL A 826 20.46 -11.08 9.20
CA VAL A 826 20.60 -9.64 9.40
C VAL A 826 20.60 -9.36 10.90
N TYR A 827 21.69 -8.81 11.41
CA TYR A 827 21.88 -8.54 12.83
C TYR A 827 21.91 -7.04 13.10
N THR A 828 21.51 -6.65 14.31
CA THR A 828 21.61 -5.27 14.80
C THR A 828 22.42 -5.28 16.09
N TYR A 829 23.64 -4.74 16.06
CA TYR A 829 24.52 -4.66 17.23
C TYR A 829 24.69 -3.22 17.68
N ARG A 830 24.55 -2.99 18.99
CA ARG A 830 24.68 -1.68 19.61
C ARG A 830 26.04 -1.55 20.27
N TYR A 831 26.78 -0.52 19.89
CA TYR A 831 28.09 -0.19 20.44
C TYR A 831 28.02 1.14 21.19
N ALA A 832 28.28 1.11 22.50
CA ALA A 832 28.31 2.30 23.33
C ALA A 832 29.74 2.90 23.33
N TYR A 833 29.95 3.93 22.51
CA TYR A 833 31.20 4.69 22.46
C TYR A 833 31.07 6.03 23.21
N PRO A 834 32.20 6.66 23.61
CA PRO A 834 32.17 8.01 24.16
C PRO A 834 31.60 9.01 23.14
N ALA A 835 30.51 9.71 23.50
CA ALA A 835 29.89 10.75 22.68
C ALA A 835 30.85 11.80 22.08
N PRO A 836 31.87 12.34 22.81
CA PRO A 836 32.82 13.28 22.21
C PRO A 836 33.69 12.67 21.11
N ALA A 837 34.04 11.38 21.22
CA ALA A 837 34.82 10.68 20.20
C ALA A 837 34.00 10.44 18.92
N VAL A 838 32.71 10.07 19.07
CA VAL A 838 31.79 9.95 17.92
C VAL A 838 31.59 11.30 17.23
N LYS A 839 31.47 12.39 18.00
CA LYS A 839 31.37 13.74 17.42
C LYS A 839 32.63 14.14 16.66
N ALA A 840 33.82 13.80 17.18
CA ALA A 840 35.09 14.05 16.51
C ALA A 840 35.23 13.23 15.22
N LEU A 841 34.80 11.97 15.23
CA LEU A 841 34.75 11.11 14.05
C LEU A 841 33.89 11.71 12.93
N LEU A 842 32.68 12.18 13.27
CA LEU A 842 31.75 12.78 12.31
C LEU A 842 32.23 14.13 11.76
N ALA A 843 33.19 14.78 12.42
CA ALA A 843 33.80 16.03 11.96
C ALA A 843 34.98 15.80 10.99
N LEU A 844 35.46 14.56 10.83
CA LEU A 844 36.58 14.26 9.94
C LEU A 844 36.12 14.29 8.46
N PRO A 845 36.79 15.09 7.59
CA PRO A 845 36.44 15.15 6.17
C PRO A 845 36.77 13.86 5.40
N SER A 846 37.61 12.99 5.96
CA SER A 846 37.95 11.68 5.39
C SER A 846 36.92 10.60 5.72
N PHE A 847 36.10 10.79 6.76
CA PHE A 847 35.22 9.77 7.31
C PHE A 847 33.75 10.19 7.19
N HIS A 848 33.04 9.57 6.24
CA HIS A 848 31.60 9.74 6.09
C HIS A 848 30.90 8.42 6.41
N LEU A 849 29.96 8.44 7.37
CA LEU A 849 29.15 7.27 7.72
C LEU A 849 28.43 6.68 6.49
N GLU A 850 28.02 7.55 5.56
CA GLU A 850 27.38 7.17 4.30
C GLU A 850 28.27 6.30 3.42
N ARG A 851 29.57 6.60 3.35
CA ARG A 851 30.55 5.81 2.59
C ARG A 851 30.74 4.43 3.20
N VAL A 852 30.78 4.35 4.53
CA VAL A 852 30.89 3.07 5.24
C VAL A 852 29.60 2.27 5.04
N ALA A 853 28.43 2.90 5.14
CA ALA A 853 27.13 2.28 4.90
C ALA A 853 27.02 1.69 3.49
N LEU A 854 27.42 2.45 2.46
CA LEU A 854 27.41 2.01 1.06
C LEU A 854 28.40 0.89 0.79
N ALA A 855 29.65 1.03 1.28
CA ALA A 855 30.68 0.02 1.05
C ALA A 855 30.38 -1.31 1.76
N THR A 856 29.71 -1.26 2.91
CA THR A 856 29.43 -2.45 3.71
C THR A 856 27.99 -2.95 3.59
N GLN A 857 27.09 -2.24 2.92
CA GLN A 857 25.66 -2.55 2.88
C GLN A 857 25.06 -2.71 4.29
N CYS A 858 25.42 -1.78 5.17
CA CYS A 858 24.99 -1.77 6.56
C CYS A 858 24.40 -0.41 6.95
N LYS A 859 23.31 -0.42 7.71
CA LYS A 859 22.72 0.77 8.31
C LYS A 859 23.44 1.14 9.59
N LEU A 860 24.03 2.33 9.61
CA LEU A 860 24.64 2.92 10.80
C LEU A 860 23.70 3.99 11.38
N LEU A 861 23.28 3.82 12.63
CA LEU A 861 22.41 4.74 13.34
C LEU A 861 23.14 5.31 14.56
N GLY A 862 23.39 6.62 14.55
CA GLY A 862 23.86 7.33 15.72
C GLY A 862 22.72 7.58 16.71
N GLU A 863 22.91 7.18 17.96
CA GLU A 863 21.95 7.40 19.04
C GLU A 863 22.32 8.61 19.89
N ALA A 864 21.32 9.22 20.53
CA ALA A 864 21.49 10.46 21.29
C ALA A 864 22.38 10.31 22.54
N ASP A 865 22.59 9.09 23.01
CA ASP A 865 23.45 8.73 24.13
C ASP A 865 24.94 8.57 23.74
N GLY A 866 25.29 8.77 22.47
CA GLY A 866 26.62 8.50 21.93
C GLY A 866 26.82 7.04 21.50
N GLY A 867 25.77 6.22 21.55
CA GLY A 867 25.75 4.89 20.98
C GLY A 867 25.74 4.89 19.46
N LEU A 868 26.32 3.86 18.86
CA LEU A 868 26.24 3.57 17.44
C LEU A 868 25.61 2.18 17.26
N SER A 869 24.47 2.14 16.59
CA SER A 869 23.77 0.91 16.23
C SER A 869 24.08 0.56 14.78
N ILE A 870 24.67 -0.61 14.55
CA ILE A 870 25.05 -1.10 13.22
C ILE A 870 24.12 -2.27 12.88
N ARG A 871 23.43 -2.19 11.74
CA ARG A 871 22.53 -3.23 11.24
C ARG A 871 22.98 -3.71 9.86
N GLY A 872 23.10 -5.01 9.67
CA GLY A 872 23.50 -5.59 8.39
C GLY A 872 23.73 -7.09 8.44
N LYS A 873 24.13 -7.69 7.31
CA LYS A 873 24.50 -9.11 7.27
C LYS A 873 25.75 -9.36 8.13
N GLY A 874 25.85 -10.52 8.78
CA GLY A 874 26.89 -10.75 9.80
C GLY A 874 28.32 -10.34 9.43
N GLU A 875 28.86 -10.79 8.30
CA GLU A 875 30.23 -10.44 7.90
C GLU A 875 30.38 -8.96 7.51
N ALA A 876 29.36 -8.41 6.86
CA ALA A 876 29.28 -7.01 6.48
C ALA A 876 29.22 -6.09 7.71
N LEU A 877 28.46 -6.48 8.74
CA LEU A 877 28.35 -5.77 10.00
C LEU A 877 29.69 -5.68 10.71
N HIS A 878 30.41 -6.80 10.81
CA HIS A 878 31.74 -6.86 11.41
C HIS A 878 32.76 -6.01 10.64
N ARG A 879 32.68 -5.97 9.30
CA ARG A 879 33.48 -5.04 8.47
C ARG A 879 33.12 -3.57 8.73
N ALA A 880 31.83 -3.26 8.86
CA ALA A 880 31.36 -1.91 9.16
C ALA A 880 31.84 -1.44 10.53
N HIS A 881 31.71 -2.29 11.55
CA HIS A 881 32.22 -2.01 12.89
C HIS A 881 33.74 -1.80 12.90
N ALA A 882 34.52 -2.68 12.26
CA ALA A 882 35.97 -2.52 12.15
C ALA A 882 36.36 -1.19 11.49
N THR A 883 35.67 -0.80 10.40
CA THR A 883 35.91 0.46 9.68
C THR A 883 35.57 1.68 10.55
N VAL A 884 34.45 1.62 11.29
CA VAL A 884 34.09 2.66 12.26
C VAL A 884 35.14 2.78 13.36
N PHE A 885 35.59 1.65 13.90
CA PHE A 885 36.57 1.63 14.97
C PHE A 885 37.93 2.17 14.51
N GLU A 886 38.35 1.86 13.28
CA GLU A 886 39.54 2.48 12.68
C GLU A 886 39.39 3.99 12.53
N GLY A 887 38.21 4.48 12.13
CA GLY A 887 37.91 5.91 12.14
C GLY A 887 38.02 6.52 13.53
N LEU A 888 37.48 5.86 14.57
CA LEU A 888 37.59 6.31 15.96
C LEU A 888 39.04 6.32 16.44
N LEU A 889 39.85 5.34 16.03
CA LEU A 889 41.28 5.29 16.30
C LEU A 889 42.02 6.48 15.68
N GLN A 890 41.63 6.92 14.48
CA GLN A 890 42.20 8.11 13.84
C GLN A 890 41.74 9.40 14.51
N ALA A 891 40.47 9.49 14.90
CA ALA A 891 39.90 10.67 15.55
C ALA A 891 40.44 10.88 16.97
N ALA A 892 40.62 9.79 17.73
CA ALA A 892 41.01 9.81 19.13
C ALA A 892 41.98 8.66 19.48
N PRO A 893 43.22 8.67 18.95
CA PRO A 893 44.18 7.55 19.06
C PRO A 893 44.59 7.21 20.49
N ARG A 894 44.36 8.13 21.43
CA ARG A 894 44.69 7.96 22.85
C ARG A 894 43.57 7.32 23.67
N GLN A 895 42.34 7.28 23.16
CA GLN A 895 41.16 6.74 23.85
C GLN A 895 40.71 5.37 23.33
N PHE A 896 41.29 4.92 22.20
CA PHE A 896 40.95 3.67 21.54
C PHE A 896 42.21 2.87 21.24
N ALA A 897 42.13 1.55 21.36
CA ALA A 897 43.18 0.63 20.98
C ALA A 897 42.59 -0.65 20.37
N ARG A 898 43.29 -1.21 19.39
CA ARG A 898 42.96 -2.49 18.74
C ARG A 898 44.15 -3.45 18.88
N VAL A 899 43.90 -4.65 19.39
CA VAL A 899 44.89 -5.73 19.46
C VAL A 899 44.43 -6.86 18.54
N PRO A 900 45.16 -7.18 17.45
CA PRO A 900 44.79 -8.27 16.55
C PRO A 900 45.02 -9.64 17.23
N LEU A 901 44.18 -10.61 16.89
CA LEU A 901 44.28 -12.00 17.33
C LEU A 901 44.84 -12.86 16.19
N ASP A 902 45.78 -13.74 16.51
CA ASP A 902 46.24 -14.75 15.56
C ASP A 902 45.20 -15.88 15.40
N PRO A 903 45.21 -16.62 14.29
CA PRO A 903 44.25 -17.70 14.02
C PRO A 903 44.26 -18.83 15.06
N GLY A 904 45.41 -19.09 15.71
CA GLY A 904 45.57 -20.10 16.77
C GLY A 904 44.85 -19.68 18.05
N THR A 905 45.14 -18.48 18.53
CA THR A 905 44.44 -17.87 19.67
C THR A 905 42.95 -17.76 19.41
N LEU A 906 42.55 -17.36 18.19
CA LEU A 906 41.14 -17.30 17.81
C LEU A 906 40.44 -18.65 17.93
N HIS A 907 41.05 -19.72 17.40
CA HIS A 907 40.49 -21.06 17.48
C HIS A 907 40.38 -21.53 18.93
N TYR A 908 41.42 -21.31 19.74
CA TYR A 908 41.41 -21.65 21.15
C TYR A 908 40.36 -20.86 21.95
N LEU A 909 40.24 -19.54 21.74
CA LEU A 909 39.23 -18.69 22.38
C LEU A 909 37.81 -19.02 21.93
N THR A 910 37.61 -19.65 20.76
CA THR A 910 36.28 -20.15 20.35
C THR A 910 35.88 -21.43 21.08
N SER A 911 36.83 -22.18 21.64
CA SER A 911 36.59 -23.40 22.42
C SER A 911 35.95 -23.13 23.79
N ARG A 912 35.50 -24.19 24.48
CA ARG A 912 35.01 -24.12 25.87
C ARG A 912 36.13 -23.85 26.88
N GLU A 913 37.37 -24.22 26.56
CA GLU A 913 38.52 -24.10 27.47
C GLU A 913 39.03 -22.65 27.50
N GLY A 914 39.17 -22.01 26.33
CA GLY A 914 39.60 -20.61 26.20
C GLY A 914 38.53 -19.55 26.55
N GLU A 915 37.34 -19.95 27.02
CA GLU A 915 36.29 -18.99 27.42
C GLU A 915 36.61 -18.28 28.74
N LYS A 916 37.27 -18.98 29.68
CA LYS A 916 37.63 -18.43 31.00
C LYS A 916 38.64 -17.28 30.90
N GLU A 917 39.39 -17.21 29.81
CA GLU A 917 40.45 -16.23 29.61
C GLU A 917 39.93 -14.88 29.05
N LYS A 918 38.65 -14.81 28.67
CA LYS A 918 38.01 -13.58 28.17
C LYS A 918 37.60 -12.60 29.28
N GLU A 919 37.75 -12.98 30.55
CA GLU A 919 37.42 -12.13 31.70
C GLU A 919 38.56 -11.17 32.06
N VAL A 920 38.90 -10.25 31.16
CA VAL A 920 39.74 -9.09 31.51
C VAL A 920 38.83 -7.93 31.87
N LYS A 921 38.52 -7.77 33.16
CA LYS A 921 37.70 -6.65 33.68
C LYS A 921 38.58 -5.44 33.97
N GLY A 922 38.21 -4.28 33.43
CA GLY A 922 38.71 -2.97 33.86
C GLY A 922 37.58 -2.16 34.49
N GLU A 923 37.83 -1.45 35.59
CA GLU A 923 36.80 -0.65 36.29
C GLU A 923 36.26 0.52 35.46
N LYS A 924 37.05 1.04 34.52
CA LYS A 924 36.75 2.27 33.74
C LYS A 924 37.12 2.17 32.25
N VAL A 925 37.56 0.99 31.79
CA VAL A 925 37.88 0.71 30.39
C VAL A 925 37.02 -0.46 29.93
N LYS A 926 36.40 -0.31 28.75
CA LYS A 926 35.60 -1.36 28.13
C LYS A 926 36.50 -2.17 27.20
N VAL A 927 36.62 -3.47 27.47
CA VAL A 927 37.37 -4.44 26.66
C VAL A 927 36.35 -5.37 26.01
N VAL A 928 36.30 -5.40 24.68
CA VAL A 928 35.38 -6.25 23.92
C VAL A 928 36.16 -7.15 22.98
N TRP A 929 35.96 -8.46 23.13
CA TRP A 929 36.59 -9.49 22.32
C TRP A 929 35.71 -9.80 21.11
N GLU A 930 36.04 -9.24 19.94
CA GLU A 930 35.32 -9.51 18.70
C GLU A 930 36.04 -10.59 17.91
N LEU A 931 35.68 -11.85 18.19
CA LEU A 931 36.28 -13.00 17.53
C LEU A 931 35.99 -13.01 16.02
N ALA A 932 34.83 -12.53 15.58
CA ALA A 932 34.52 -12.47 14.14
C ALA A 932 35.44 -11.50 13.38
N GLU A 933 35.91 -10.44 14.05
CA GLU A 933 36.83 -9.43 13.51
C GLU A 933 38.30 -9.76 13.77
N ARG A 934 38.57 -10.89 14.44
CA ARG A 934 39.92 -11.34 14.82
C ARG A 934 40.68 -10.26 15.61
N ALA A 935 39.98 -9.53 16.47
CA ALA A 935 40.58 -8.44 17.23
C ALA A 935 39.92 -8.25 18.61
N VAL A 936 40.68 -7.64 19.52
CA VAL A 936 40.21 -7.15 20.81
C VAL A 936 40.20 -5.63 20.76
N TYR A 937 39.04 -5.05 21.07
CA TYR A 937 38.80 -3.62 21.07
C TYR A 937 38.78 -3.08 22.49
N VAL A 938 39.52 -2.00 22.72
CA VAL A 938 39.68 -1.38 24.03
C VAL A 938 39.39 0.10 23.90
N TRP A 939 38.49 0.63 24.74
CA TRP A 939 38.22 2.07 24.79
C TRP A 939 37.84 2.57 26.19
N GLY A 940 38.22 3.82 26.50
CA GLY A 940 38.06 4.41 27.83
C GLY A 940 38.91 5.69 28.02
N GLU A 941 39.24 6.02 29.27
CA GLU A 941 40.14 7.14 29.57
C GLU A 941 41.59 6.88 29.11
N GLU A 942 42.26 7.94 28.65
CA GLU A 942 43.57 7.88 27.97
C GLU A 942 44.66 7.12 28.75
N LYS A 943 44.77 7.34 30.06
CA LYS A 943 45.81 6.70 30.89
C LYS A 943 45.55 5.21 31.14
N GLU A 944 44.30 4.78 31.07
CA GLU A 944 43.92 3.41 31.40
C GLU A 944 43.83 2.53 30.15
N VAL A 945 43.56 3.11 28.97
CA VAL A 945 43.56 2.41 27.69
C VAL A 945 44.96 1.89 27.34
N THR A 946 46.02 2.66 27.60
CA THR A 946 47.41 2.21 27.37
C THR A 946 47.78 1.04 28.27
N ALA A 947 47.46 1.13 29.56
CA ALA A 947 47.70 0.04 30.51
C ALA A 947 46.85 -1.21 30.21
N ALA A 948 45.60 -1.03 29.77
CA ALA A 948 44.73 -2.13 29.35
C ALA A 948 45.25 -2.80 28.07
N ARG A 949 45.71 -2.01 27.10
CA ARG A 949 46.32 -2.51 25.86
C ARG A 949 47.54 -3.38 26.15
N GLU A 950 48.49 -2.93 26.98
CA GLU A 950 49.68 -3.72 27.33
C GLU A 950 49.32 -5.05 28.01
N ARG A 951 48.31 -5.04 28.89
CA ARG A 951 47.81 -6.28 29.52
C ARG A 951 47.22 -7.25 28.49
N VAL A 952 46.39 -6.74 27.58
CA VAL A 952 45.76 -7.55 26.52
C VAL A 952 46.81 -8.06 25.54
N GLU A 953 47.78 -7.24 25.11
CA GLU A 953 48.86 -7.65 24.22
C GLU A 953 49.72 -8.76 24.85
N LYS A 954 50.05 -8.66 26.14
CA LYS A 954 50.79 -9.71 26.85
C LYS A 954 50.02 -11.03 26.92
N GLU A 955 48.71 -10.96 27.16
CA GLU A 955 47.85 -12.15 27.22
C GLU A 955 47.69 -12.79 25.84
N VAL A 956 47.42 -11.99 24.80
CA VAL A 956 47.35 -12.47 23.41
C VAL A 956 48.67 -13.07 22.96
N ALA A 957 49.82 -12.48 23.32
CA ALA A 957 51.13 -13.03 23.01
C ALA A 957 51.38 -14.38 23.70
N ARG A 958 50.90 -14.56 24.94
CA ARG A 958 50.96 -15.87 25.61
C ARG A 958 50.16 -16.91 24.83
N LEU A 959 48.91 -16.60 24.48
CA LEU A 959 48.02 -17.52 23.78
C LEU A 959 48.50 -17.86 22.37
N ALA A 960 49.10 -16.89 21.67
CA ALA A 960 49.69 -17.08 20.35
C ALA A 960 50.89 -18.04 20.39
N SER A 961 51.60 -18.10 21.52
CA SER A 961 52.72 -19.03 21.70
C SER A 961 52.26 -20.45 22.03
N GLU A 962 51.11 -20.60 22.70
CA GLU A 962 50.55 -21.89 23.12
C GLU A 962 49.61 -22.51 22.08
N ASN A 963 49.14 -21.71 21.11
CA ASN A 963 48.15 -22.12 20.11
C ASN A 963 48.55 -21.62 18.73
N ARG A 964 48.72 -22.52 17.76
CA ARG A 964 49.06 -22.17 16.38
C ARG A 964 48.22 -22.95 15.39
N VAL A 965 47.73 -22.28 14.35
CA VAL A 965 47.12 -22.95 13.19
C VAL A 965 48.14 -22.93 12.06
N VAL A 966 48.46 -24.10 11.53
CA VAL A 966 49.27 -24.24 10.31
C VAL A 966 48.30 -24.44 9.14
N PRO A 967 48.20 -23.47 8.21
CA PRO A 967 47.38 -23.63 7.02
C PRO A 967 47.98 -24.71 6.11
N LEU A 968 47.15 -25.64 5.64
CA LEU A 968 47.55 -26.70 4.71
C LEU A 968 46.58 -26.72 3.52
N GLU A 969 47.10 -26.97 2.32
CA GLU A 969 46.30 -27.03 1.08
C GLU A 969 45.25 -28.16 1.14
N ALA A 970 44.08 -27.93 0.54
CA ALA A 970 42.95 -28.85 0.57
C ALA A 970 43.28 -30.24 -0.03
N GLU A 971 44.08 -30.30 -1.10
CA GLU A 971 44.54 -31.55 -1.71
C GLU A 971 45.52 -32.33 -0.81
N LEU A 972 46.43 -31.60 -0.15
CA LEU A 972 47.33 -32.18 0.86
C LEU A 972 46.51 -32.71 2.03
N MET A 973 45.48 -31.99 2.47
CA MET A 973 44.57 -32.40 3.54
C MET A 973 43.75 -33.64 3.17
N GLU A 974 43.26 -33.73 1.92
CA GLU A 974 42.57 -34.92 1.43
C GLU A 974 43.47 -36.15 1.38
N SER A 975 44.71 -36.00 0.90
CA SER A 975 45.68 -37.10 0.87
C SER A 975 46.15 -37.52 2.27
N LEU A 976 46.28 -36.57 3.21
CA LEU A 976 46.57 -36.83 4.62
C LEU A 976 45.41 -37.54 5.33
N LEU A 977 44.16 -37.24 4.96
CA LEU A 977 42.96 -37.89 5.50
C LEU A 977 42.70 -39.28 4.92
N LYS A 978 43.01 -39.50 3.63
CA LYS A 978 42.80 -40.79 2.92
C LYS A 978 43.85 -41.84 3.28
N ASP A 979 45.14 -41.49 3.27
CA ASP A 979 46.23 -42.48 3.43
C ASP A 979 47.10 -42.32 4.70
N ARG A 980 47.01 -41.20 5.45
CA ARG A 980 48.09 -40.83 6.41
C ARG A 980 47.64 -40.12 7.70
N ARG A 981 46.60 -40.62 8.39
CA ARG A 981 46.38 -40.30 9.83
C ARG A 981 47.59 -40.69 10.71
N ALA A 982 48.41 -41.64 10.26
CA ALA A 982 49.63 -42.08 10.95
C ALA A 982 50.70 -40.99 11.03
N LYS A 983 50.93 -40.19 9.97
CA LYS A 983 51.95 -39.13 9.97
C LYS A 983 51.57 -37.95 10.87
N LEU A 984 50.29 -37.58 10.93
CA LEU A 984 49.84 -36.55 11.87
C LEU A 984 49.94 -37.02 13.34
N ARG A 985 49.75 -38.33 13.60
CA ARG A 985 50.03 -38.92 14.91
C ARG A 985 51.52 -38.96 15.21
N GLU A 986 52.36 -39.32 14.24
CA GLU A 986 53.83 -39.30 14.37
C GLU A 986 54.34 -37.89 14.67
N VAL A 987 53.83 -36.86 14.00
CA VAL A 987 54.13 -35.45 14.29
C VAL A 987 53.64 -35.03 15.68
N SER A 988 52.49 -35.54 16.14
CA SER A 988 51.98 -35.28 17.51
C SER A 988 52.80 -36.01 18.58
N GLU A 989 53.24 -37.25 18.33
CA GLU A 989 54.06 -38.06 19.22
C GLU A 989 55.50 -37.54 19.32
N ALA A 990 56.07 -37.09 18.20
CA ALA A 990 57.42 -36.53 18.15
C ALA A 990 57.53 -35.12 18.75
N SER A 991 56.48 -34.31 18.63
CA SER A 991 56.47 -32.93 19.13
C SER A 991 55.96 -32.81 20.57
N GLY A 992 55.12 -33.74 21.05
CA GLY A 992 54.43 -33.64 22.34
C GLY A 992 53.22 -32.69 22.32
N ALA A 993 53.00 -31.97 21.22
CA ALA A 993 51.84 -31.10 21.04
C ALA A 993 50.64 -31.89 20.51
N ARG A 994 49.43 -31.46 20.89
CA ARG A 994 48.20 -32.07 20.39
C ARG A 994 47.82 -31.41 19.07
N VAL A 995 47.77 -32.24 18.03
CA VAL A 995 47.54 -31.84 16.65
C VAL A 995 46.12 -32.25 16.24
N VAL A 996 45.26 -31.27 15.93
CA VAL A 996 43.85 -31.47 15.60
C VAL A 996 43.55 -30.89 14.21
N VAL A 997 42.93 -31.68 13.34
CA VAL A 997 42.48 -31.20 12.03
C VAL A 997 41.24 -30.32 12.20
N LEU A 998 41.25 -29.13 11.60
CA LEU A 998 40.11 -28.22 11.65
C LEU A 998 38.88 -28.78 10.87
N PRO A 999 37.64 -28.46 11.30
CA PRO A 999 36.42 -28.97 10.66
C PRO A 999 36.27 -28.59 9.19
N ARG A 1000 36.79 -27.42 8.80
CA ARG A 1000 36.77 -26.91 7.42
C ARG A 1000 37.89 -27.49 6.55
N ARG A 1001 38.78 -28.33 7.13
CA ARG A 1001 39.94 -28.96 6.45
C ARG A 1001 40.89 -27.96 5.78
N ASP A 1002 40.93 -26.75 6.30
CA ASP A 1002 41.72 -25.60 5.84
C ASP A 1002 43.05 -25.43 6.60
N GLY A 1003 43.28 -26.29 7.60
CA GLY A 1003 44.53 -26.29 8.35
C GLY A 1003 44.51 -27.25 9.53
N VAL A 1004 45.64 -27.25 10.23
CA VAL A 1004 45.89 -28.08 11.40
C VAL A 1004 46.13 -27.19 12.61
N PHE A 1005 45.32 -27.39 13.64
CA PHE A 1005 45.44 -26.71 14.92
C PHE A 1005 46.40 -27.48 15.83
N VAL A 1006 47.44 -26.79 16.29
CA VAL A 1006 48.45 -27.31 17.20
C VAL A 1006 48.33 -26.57 18.52
N HIS A 1007 48.17 -27.32 19.61
CA HIS A 1007 48.11 -26.77 20.96
C HIS A 1007 49.01 -27.53 21.94
N GLY A 1008 49.59 -26.80 22.87
CA GLY A 1008 50.51 -27.34 23.86
C GLY A 1008 51.46 -26.29 24.41
N ALA A 1009 52.57 -26.72 25.02
CA ALA A 1009 53.61 -25.79 25.45
C ALA A 1009 54.28 -25.11 24.25
N ALA A 1010 54.72 -23.86 24.40
CA ALA A 1010 55.23 -23.06 23.27
C ALA A 1010 56.39 -23.71 22.48
N ALA A 1011 57.27 -24.45 23.16
CA ALA A 1011 58.37 -25.18 22.51
C ALA A 1011 57.87 -26.37 21.67
N ASP A 1012 56.79 -27.02 22.08
CA ASP A 1012 56.21 -28.18 21.42
C ASP A 1012 55.38 -27.76 20.20
N VAL A 1013 54.63 -26.66 20.34
CA VAL A 1013 53.86 -26.04 19.26
C VAL A 1013 54.76 -25.60 18.11
N THR A 1014 55.91 -25.01 18.43
CA THR A 1014 56.89 -24.56 17.43
C THR A 1014 57.45 -25.74 16.62
N ARG A 1015 57.88 -26.82 17.30
CA ARG A 1015 58.41 -28.03 16.64
C ARG A 1015 57.37 -28.71 15.75
N ALA A 1016 56.13 -28.83 16.23
CA ALA A 1016 55.04 -29.41 15.45
C ALA A 1016 54.70 -28.55 14.21
N ALA A 1017 54.72 -27.22 14.36
CA ALA A 1017 54.43 -26.31 13.26
C ALA A 1017 55.50 -26.38 12.16
N GLU A 1018 56.78 -26.37 12.52
CA GLU A 1018 57.90 -26.48 11.57
C GLU A 1018 57.83 -27.79 10.76
N ALA A 1019 57.54 -28.92 11.41
CA ALA A 1019 57.39 -30.21 10.73
C ALA A 1019 56.21 -30.22 9.73
N LEU A 1020 55.08 -29.59 10.08
CA LEU A 1020 53.92 -29.46 9.20
C LEU A 1020 54.19 -28.51 8.02
N GLU A 1021 54.90 -27.40 8.27
CA GLU A 1021 55.29 -26.44 7.24
C GLU A 1021 56.30 -27.05 6.25
N GLU A 1022 57.24 -27.88 6.70
CA GLU A 1022 58.16 -28.62 5.82
C GLU A 1022 57.42 -29.62 4.94
N MET A 1023 56.45 -30.34 5.52
CA MET A 1023 55.58 -31.25 4.75
C MET A 1023 54.73 -30.51 3.72
N ALA A 1024 54.23 -29.31 4.05
CA ALA A 1024 53.49 -28.47 3.11
C ALA A 1024 54.38 -27.98 1.97
N ARG A 1025 55.61 -27.51 2.28
CA ARG A 1025 56.57 -27.03 1.29
C ARG A 1025 56.97 -28.14 0.30
N ALA A 1026 57.21 -29.35 0.78
CA ALA A 1026 57.54 -30.50 -0.07
C ALA A 1026 56.36 -30.93 -1.00
N HIS A 1027 55.12 -30.64 -0.62
CA HIS A 1027 53.94 -30.87 -1.46
C HIS A 1027 53.77 -29.77 -2.51
N GLN A 1028 53.90 -28.51 -2.10
CA GLN A 1028 53.85 -27.33 -2.99
C GLN A 1028 54.92 -27.35 -4.07
N GLU A 1029 56.11 -27.87 -3.77
CA GLU A 1029 57.18 -27.99 -4.77
C GLU A 1029 56.87 -29.01 -5.89
N ARG A 1030 55.87 -29.88 -5.70
CA ARG A 1030 55.52 -30.96 -6.65
C ARG A 1030 54.16 -30.79 -7.32
N ASN A 1031 53.30 -29.93 -6.78
CA ASN A 1031 51.96 -29.69 -7.27
C ASN A 1031 51.72 -28.18 -7.39
N ALA A 1032 51.20 -27.73 -8.53
CA ALA A 1032 50.79 -26.35 -8.74
C ALA A 1032 49.37 -26.33 -9.31
N GLN A 1033 48.56 -25.35 -8.91
CA GLN A 1033 47.23 -25.15 -9.44
C GLN A 1033 47.09 -23.71 -9.93
N LEU A 1034 46.55 -23.55 -11.13
CA LEU A 1034 46.27 -22.26 -11.76
C LEU A 1034 44.75 -22.06 -11.79
N ALA A 1035 44.26 -21.06 -11.07
CA ALA A 1035 42.85 -20.67 -11.12
C ALA A 1035 42.63 -19.73 -12.31
N VAL A 1036 41.61 -20.00 -13.12
CA VAL A 1036 41.37 -19.28 -14.38
C VAL A 1036 39.86 -19.04 -14.55
N SER A 1037 39.46 -17.92 -15.17
CA SER A 1037 38.05 -17.73 -15.51
C SER A 1037 37.57 -18.73 -16.57
N LEU A 1038 36.30 -19.15 -16.52
CA LEU A 1038 35.73 -20.09 -17.48
C LEU A 1038 35.85 -19.62 -18.94
N CYS A 1039 35.63 -18.33 -19.20
CA CYS A 1039 35.74 -17.76 -20.55
C CYS A 1039 37.16 -17.85 -21.11
N VAL A 1040 38.17 -17.57 -20.27
CA VAL A 1040 39.59 -17.71 -20.65
C VAL A 1040 39.94 -19.19 -20.83
N LEU A 1041 39.42 -20.07 -19.98
CA LEU A 1041 39.70 -21.51 -20.02
C LEU A 1041 39.10 -22.18 -21.26
N GLU A 1042 37.90 -21.77 -21.69
CA GLU A 1042 37.26 -22.24 -22.94
C GLU A 1042 38.05 -21.81 -24.18
N GLU A 1043 38.49 -20.55 -24.23
CA GLU A 1043 39.26 -20.04 -25.36
C GLU A 1043 40.69 -20.60 -25.38
N PHE A 1044 41.28 -20.82 -24.20
CA PHE A 1044 42.56 -21.51 -24.03
C PHE A 1044 42.50 -22.97 -24.51
N GLU A 1045 41.43 -23.71 -24.19
CA GLU A 1045 41.27 -25.09 -24.65
C GLU A 1045 41.10 -25.15 -26.19
N LYS A 1046 40.38 -24.18 -26.78
CA LYS A 1046 40.26 -24.07 -28.24
C LYS A 1046 41.59 -23.76 -28.92
N GLU A 1047 42.34 -22.78 -28.42
CA GLU A 1047 43.61 -22.34 -29.06
C GLU A 1047 44.77 -23.30 -28.75
N TYR A 1048 44.88 -23.83 -27.53
CA TYR A 1048 46.08 -24.50 -27.03
C TYR A 1048 45.87 -25.94 -26.53
N GLY A 1049 44.63 -26.46 -26.50
CA GLY A 1049 44.34 -27.81 -25.99
C GLY A 1049 45.12 -28.93 -26.69
N ALA A 1050 45.42 -28.78 -27.98
CA ALA A 1050 46.22 -29.75 -28.75
C ALA A 1050 47.71 -29.77 -28.37
N MET A 1051 48.23 -28.73 -27.71
CA MET A 1051 49.64 -28.62 -27.32
C MET A 1051 49.94 -29.18 -25.92
N ILE A 1052 48.93 -29.40 -25.07
CA ILE A 1052 49.09 -29.88 -23.69
C ILE A 1052 49.87 -31.20 -23.60
N PRO A 1053 49.56 -32.26 -24.38
CA PRO A 1053 50.32 -33.52 -24.31
C PRO A 1053 51.79 -33.38 -24.71
N GLN A 1054 52.10 -32.41 -25.58
CA GLN A 1054 53.48 -32.11 -25.99
C GLN A 1054 54.25 -31.41 -24.86
N TRP A 1055 53.59 -30.60 -24.04
CA TRP A 1055 54.19 -29.97 -22.87
C TRP A 1055 54.38 -30.99 -21.74
N GLU A 1056 53.41 -31.85 -21.46
CA GLU A 1056 53.52 -32.91 -20.45
C GLU A 1056 54.73 -33.82 -20.70
N SER A 1057 54.91 -34.29 -21.94
CA SER A 1057 56.04 -35.13 -22.32
C SER A 1057 57.39 -34.39 -22.32
N ARG A 1058 57.38 -33.07 -22.51
CA ARG A 1058 58.61 -32.27 -22.64
C ARG A 1058 59.17 -31.81 -21.29
N TYR A 1059 58.31 -31.67 -20.29
CA TYR A 1059 58.64 -31.08 -18.98
C TYR A 1059 58.42 -32.05 -17.80
N ASP A 1060 58.18 -33.34 -18.06
CA ASP A 1060 58.04 -34.39 -17.05
C ASP A 1060 57.01 -34.07 -15.94
N GLY A 1061 55.84 -33.61 -16.37
CA GLY A 1061 54.69 -33.34 -15.49
C GLY A 1061 53.34 -33.61 -16.16
N GLU A 1062 52.30 -33.75 -15.36
CA GLU A 1062 50.92 -34.01 -15.77
C GLU A 1062 50.08 -32.74 -15.60
N VAL A 1063 49.26 -32.39 -16.59
CA VAL A 1063 48.38 -31.21 -16.61
C VAL A 1063 46.93 -31.68 -16.73
N ARG A 1064 46.11 -31.34 -15.74
CA ARG A 1064 44.68 -31.62 -15.74
C ARG A 1064 43.89 -30.33 -15.77
N VAL A 1065 43.03 -30.20 -16.77
CA VAL A 1065 42.09 -29.08 -16.88
C VAL A 1065 40.77 -29.50 -16.25
N ASP A 1066 40.36 -28.81 -15.18
CA ASP A 1066 39.08 -29.02 -14.51
C ASP A 1066 38.10 -27.89 -14.86
N LYS A 1067 37.12 -28.20 -15.71
CA LYS A 1067 36.06 -27.27 -16.13
C LYS A 1067 35.08 -26.96 -15.00
N GLY A 1068 34.86 -27.88 -14.07
CA GLY A 1068 33.94 -27.67 -12.95
C GLY A 1068 34.50 -26.73 -11.89
N ALA A 1069 35.81 -26.80 -11.66
CA ALA A 1069 36.54 -25.95 -10.72
C ALA A 1069 37.18 -24.70 -11.36
N ALA A 1070 37.08 -24.54 -12.68
CA ALA A 1070 37.73 -23.48 -13.46
C ALA A 1070 39.24 -23.35 -13.11
N SER A 1071 39.94 -24.48 -13.14
CA SER A 1071 41.36 -24.52 -12.76
C SER A 1071 42.16 -25.53 -13.57
N ILE A 1072 43.47 -25.29 -13.66
CA ILE A 1072 44.44 -26.19 -14.28
C ILE A 1072 45.38 -26.69 -13.19
N CYS A 1073 45.34 -28.00 -12.92
CA CYS A 1073 46.22 -28.65 -11.96
C CYS A 1073 47.45 -29.22 -12.67
N ILE A 1074 48.63 -28.95 -12.13
CA ILE A 1074 49.93 -29.35 -12.65
C ILE A 1074 50.60 -30.21 -11.58
N ARG A 1075 51.07 -31.40 -11.97
CA ARG A 1075 51.76 -32.33 -11.09
C ARG A 1075 53.07 -32.78 -11.72
N GLY A 1076 54.19 -32.26 -11.22
CA GLY A 1076 55.52 -32.64 -11.69
C GLY A 1076 56.13 -33.78 -10.87
N ARG A 1077 57.03 -34.55 -11.49
CA ARG A 1077 57.89 -35.51 -10.77
C ARG A 1077 59.04 -34.82 -10.03
N THR A 1078 59.46 -33.66 -10.52
CA THR A 1078 60.54 -32.83 -9.96
C THR A 1078 60.07 -31.38 -9.80
N LYS A 1079 60.75 -30.61 -8.95
CA LYS A 1079 60.48 -29.18 -8.73
C LYS A 1079 60.64 -28.36 -10.00
N GLU A 1080 61.65 -28.68 -10.80
CA GLU A 1080 61.97 -28.01 -12.06
C GLU A 1080 60.88 -28.26 -13.11
N GLY A 1081 60.40 -29.50 -13.25
CA GLY A 1081 59.32 -29.84 -14.19
C GLY A 1081 57.98 -29.16 -13.87
N THR A 1082 57.62 -29.09 -12.58
CA THR A 1082 56.40 -28.38 -12.15
C THR A 1082 56.47 -26.87 -12.45
N ASN A 1083 57.63 -26.25 -12.19
CA ASN A 1083 57.81 -24.81 -12.41
C ASN A 1083 57.83 -24.44 -13.90
N ASP A 1084 58.50 -25.24 -14.74
CA ASP A 1084 58.57 -25.01 -16.18
C ASP A 1084 57.19 -25.15 -16.85
N LEU A 1085 56.40 -26.16 -16.46
CA LEU A 1085 55.02 -26.34 -16.94
C LEU A 1085 54.10 -25.20 -16.49
N LYS A 1086 54.21 -24.80 -15.23
CA LYS A 1086 53.47 -23.66 -14.67
C LYS A 1086 53.76 -22.39 -15.45
N PHE A 1087 55.02 -22.12 -15.73
CA PHE A 1087 55.45 -20.93 -16.44
C PHE A 1087 54.86 -20.83 -17.86
N ILE A 1088 54.82 -21.95 -18.58
CA ILE A 1088 54.27 -21.97 -19.95
C ILE A 1088 52.77 -21.78 -19.93
N LEU A 1089 52.08 -22.46 -19.02
CA LEU A 1089 50.63 -22.36 -18.89
C LEU A 1089 50.20 -20.95 -18.47
N GLU A 1090 50.87 -20.32 -17.50
CA GLU A 1090 50.64 -18.92 -17.11
C GLU A 1090 50.83 -17.98 -18.31
N SER A 1091 51.93 -18.12 -19.05
CA SER A 1091 52.24 -17.26 -20.22
C SER A 1091 51.17 -17.32 -21.31
N MET A 1092 50.64 -18.51 -21.61
CA MET A 1092 49.60 -18.70 -22.63
C MET A 1092 48.23 -18.24 -22.14
N LEU A 1093 47.90 -18.46 -20.87
CA LEU A 1093 46.67 -17.97 -20.26
C LEU A 1093 46.62 -16.44 -20.24
N GLU A 1094 47.73 -15.79 -19.90
CA GLU A 1094 47.84 -14.33 -19.95
C GLU A 1094 47.66 -13.77 -21.37
N GLU A 1095 48.12 -14.49 -22.41
CA GLU A 1095 47.94 -14.09 -23.80
C GLU A 1095 46.46 -14.15 -24.23
N VAL A 1096 45.75 -15.20 -23.82
CA VAL A 1096 44.29 -15.33 -24.06
C VAL A 1096 43.52 -14.25 -23.31
N GLU A 1097 43.84 -14.01 -22.03
CA GLU A 1097 43.16 -13.00 -21.22
C GLU A 1097 43.35 -11.58 -21.80
N LEU A 1098 44.55 -11.28 -22.32
CA LEU A 1098 44.80 -9.99 -22.98
C LEU A 1098 44.02 -9.82 -24.28
N LYS A 1099 43.93 -10.85 -25.11
CA LYS A 1099 43.12 -10.81 -26.33
C LYS A 1099 41.66 -10.49 -26.02
N LEU A 1100 41.10 -11.13 -24.99
CA LEU A 1100 39.73 -10.91 -24.55
C LEU A 1100 39.52 -9.48 -24.01
N GLU A 1101 40.49 -8.95 -23.25
CA GLU A 1101 40.45 -7.57 -22.72
C GLU A 1101 40.53 -6.50 -23.82
N VAL A 1102 41.43 -6.66 -24.79
CA VAL A 1102 41.55 -5.72 -25.93
C VAL A 1102 40.26 -5.72 -26.75
N ASN A 1103 39.67 -6.89 -26.98
CA ASN A 1103 38.39 -7.00 -27.68
C ASN A 1103 37.25 -6.29 -26.90
N ALA A 1104 37.22 -6.42 -25.58
CA ALA A 1104 36.21 -5.76 -24.74
C ALA A 1104 36.32 -4.23 -24.78
N ILE A 1105 37.54 -3.67 -24.77
CA ILE A 1105 37.76 -2.22 -24.87
C ILE A 1105 37.30 -1.68 -26.23
N ASN A 1106 37.70 -2.35 -27.32
CA ASN A 1106 37.33 -1.95 -28.68
C ASN A 1106 35.81 -1.94 -28.90
N LEU A 1107 35.09 -2.88 -28.28
CA LEU A 1107 33.63 -2.92 -28.28
C LEU A 1107 33.02 -1.71 -27.54
N THR A 1108 33.56 -1.33 -26.38
CA THR A 1108 33.06 -0.18 -25.60
C THR A 1108 33.33 1.18 -26.25
N GLU A 1109 34.40 1.34 -27.02
CA GLU A 1109 34.69 2.61 -27.73
C GLU A 1109 33.71 2.86 -28.88
N SER A 1110 33.21 1.80 -29.52
CA SER A 1110 32.13 1.88 -30.51
C SER A 1110 30.78 2.35 -29.91
N GLU A 1111 30.63 2.32 -28.58
CA GLU A 1111 29.44 2.73 -27.84
C GLU A 1111 29.56 4.15 -27.26
N SER A 1112 30.77 4.59 -26.84
CA SER A 1112 30.95 5.95 -26.30
C SER A 1112 30.92 7.05 -27.36
N GLU A 1113 31.31 6.76 -28.60
CA GLU A 1113 31.13 7.71 -29.73
C GLU A 1113 29.66 7.81 -30.19
N LYS A 1114 28.77 6.90 -29.74
CA LYS A 1114 27.34 6.89 -30.06
C LYS A 1114 26.45 7.50 -28.97
N GLY A 1115 27.01 7.80 -27.81
CA GLY A 1115 26.25 8.25 -26.63
C GLY A 1115 26.06 9.76 -26.50
N ASP A 1116 26.90 10.56 -27.16
CA ASP A 1116 26.94 12.02 -26.98
C ASP A 1116 26.85 12.76 -28.33
N THR A 1117 25.81 12.52 -29.13
CA THR A 1117 25.33 13.47 -30.16
C THR A 1117 23.87 13.19 -30.52
N GLU A 1118 22.93 13.63 -29.68
CA GLU A 1118 21.55 13.90 -30.13
C GLU A 1118 21.61 15.03 -31.17
N GLU A 1119 21.69 14.68 -32.45
CA GLU A 1119 21.27 15.44 -33.65
C GLU A 1119 21.89 14.91 -34.98
N GLY A 1120 22.79 13.91 -34.94
CA GLY A 1120 23.51 13.43 -36.13
C GLY A 1120 23.15 12.03 -36.70
N GLU A 1121 22.43 11.18 -35.96
CA GLU A 1121 22.33 9.75 -36.29
C GLU A 1121 21.16 9.33 -37.20
N ASP A 1122 20.22 10.22 -37.50
CA ASP A 1122 19.11 9.90 -38.41
C ASP A 1122 19.57 9.62 -39.86
N HIS A 1123 20.80 10.00 -40.23
CA HIS A 1123 21.28 9.84 -41.61
C HIS A 1123 22.10 8.57 -41.85
N LYS A 1124 22.92 8.10 -40.89
CA LYS A 1124 23.76 6.88 -41.11
C LYS A 1124 22.94 5.58 -41.08
N SER A 1125 21.95 5.53 -40.20
CA SER A 1125 21.02 4.40 -40.04
C SER A 1125 20.08 4.28 -41.23
N GLU A 1126 19.57 5.41 -41.73
CA GLU A 1126 18.78 5.46 -42.96
C GLU A 1126 19.60 5.07 -44.20
N ILE A 1127 20.88 5.47 -44.29
CA ILE A 1127 21.78 5.09 -45.41
C ILE A 1127 22.02 3.57 -45.46
N ALA A 1128 22.23 2.90 -44.32
CA ALA A 1128 22.48 1.46 -44.29
C ALA A 1128 21.22 0.65 -44.64
N ILE A 1129 20.05 1.05 -44.13
CA ILE A 1129 18.77 0.41 -44.42
C ILE A 1129 18.35 0.63 -45.88
N ILE A 1130 18.52 1.84 -46.41
CA ILE A 1130 18.17 2.17 -47.81
C ILE A 1130 19.17 1.57 -48.80
N TRP A 1131 20.45 1.39 -48.45
CA TRP A 1131 21.42 0.67 -49.29
C TRP A 1131 21.13 -0.84 -49.33
N PHE A 1132 20.69 -1.43 -48.20
CA PHE A 1132 20.25 -2.82 -48.15
C PHE A 1132 18.94 -3.06 -48.94
N VAL A 1133 18.00 -2.11 -48.88
CA VAL A 1133 16.77 -2.13 -49.68
C VAL A 1133 17.05 -1.87 -51.17
N GLY A 1134 17.97 -0.95 -51.50
CA GLY A 1134 18.36 -0.65 -52.88
C GLY A 1134 19.01 -1.83 -53.59
N LYS A 1135 19.80 -2.64 -52.88
CA LYS A 1135 20.43 -3.85 -53.43
C LYS A 1135 19.44 -5.00 -53.68
N GLN A 1136 18.31 -5.01 -52.98
CA GLN A 1136 17.21 -5.96 -53.23
C GLN A 1136 16.21 -5.47 -54.29
N MET A 1137 16.16 -4.17 -54.60
CA MET A 1137 15.22 -3.60 -55.58
C MET A 1137 15.68 -3.68 -57.04
N ASP A 1138 16.94 -4.02 -57.32
CA ASP A 1138 17.43 -4.23 -58.70
C ASP A 1138 16.81 -5.46 -59.40
N GLU A 1139 16.14 -6.34 -58.66
CA GLU A 1139 15.46 -7.52 -59.20
C GLU A 1139 13.96 -7.31 -59.51
N ILE A 1140 13.41 -6.11 -59.27
CA ILE A 1140 11.98 -5.82 -59.47
C ILE A 1140 11.76 -4.94 -60.71
N ASP A 1141 11.17 -5.52 -61.75
CA ASP A 1141 10.70 -4.79 -62.93
C ASP A 1141 9.58 -3.79 -62.54
N GLY A 1142 9.88 -2.48 -62.62
CA GLY A 1142 8.91 -1.41 -62.36
C GLY A 1142 9.45 -0.09 -61.76
N VAL A 1143 10.75 0.02 -61.51
CA VAL A 1143 11.33 1.23 -60.88
C VAL A 1143 11.42 2.42 -61.87
N PRO A 1144 10.98 3.65 -61.49
CA PRO A 1144 11.09 4.85 -62.34
C PRO A 1144 12.53 5.18 -62.75
N GLU A 1145 12.77 5.52 -64.02
CA GLU A 1145 14.11 5.84 -64.58
C GLU A 1145 14.86 6.95 -63.81
N LEU A 1146 14.12 7.86 -63.16
CA LEU A 1146 14.70 8.89 -62.29
C LEU A 1146 15.47 8.29 -61.10
N TRP A 1147 14.93 7.26 -60.44
CA TRP A 1147 15.60 6.60 -59.32
C TRP A 1147 16.84 5.83 -59.78
N LYS A 1148 16.78 5.17 -60.94
CA LYS A 1148 17.93 4.51 -61.58
C LYS A 1148 19.02 5.51 -61.97
N SER A 1149 18.65 6.74 -62.34
CA SER A 1149 19.61 7.83 -62.64
C SER A 1149 20.35 8.31 -61.38
N HIS A 1150 19.65 8.47 -60.25
CA HIS A 1150 20.29 8.87 -58.99
C HIS A 1150 21.20 7.75 -58.43
N LEU A 1151 20.79 6.48 -58.54
CA LEU A 1151 21.61 5.31 -58.20
C LEU A 1151 22.90 5.22 -59.05
N ARG A 1152 22.80 5.42 -60.38
CA ARG A 1152 24.00 5.43 -61.25
C ARG A 1152 24.97 6.57 -60.91
N LYS A 1153 24.45 7.71 -60.43
CA LYS A 1153 25.31 8.83 -59.97
C LYS A 1153 25.99 8.51 -58.65
N THR A 1154 25.31 7.88 -57.69
CA THR A 1154 25.91 7.48 -56.41
C THR A 1154 26.94 6.36 -56.60
N GLU A 1155 26.68 5.39 -57.48
CA GLU A 1155 27.67 4.39 -57.90
C GLU A 1155 28.90 5.00 -58.58
N GLY A 1156 28.71 6.00 -59.43
CA GLY A 1156 29.83 6.73 -60.07
C GLY A 1156 30.70 7.52 -59.09
N ILE A 1157 30.12 8.00 -57.97
CA ILE A 1157 30.88 8.68 -56.90
C ILE A 1157 31.61 7.65 -56.03
N LEU A 1158 30.95 6.52 -55.71
CA LEU A 1158 31.55 5.42 -54.95
C LEU A 1158 32.72 4.78 -55.71
N GLY A 1159 32.59 4.57 -57.03
CA GLY A 1159 33.68 4.05 -57.87
C GLY A 1159 34.90 4.98 -57.91
N LYS A 1160 34.69 6.30 -57.86
CA LYS A 1160 35.79 7.29 -57.75
C LYS A 1160 36.47 7.22 -56.39
N ASN A 1161 35.70 7.03 -55.30
CA ASN A 1161 36.26 6.82 -53.97
C ASN A 1161 37.08 5.53 -53.90
N ASP A 1162 36.61 4.44 -54.51
CA ASP A 1162 37.34 3.16 -54.55
C ASP A 1162 38.69 3.29 -55.27
N THR A 1163 38.75 4.04 -56.37
CA THR A 1163 40.02 4.34 -57.06
C THR A 1163 40.94 5.26 -56.25
N MET A 1164 40.40 6.21 -55.49
CA MET A 1164 41.18 7.09 -54.62
C MET A 1164 41.75 6.33 -53.42
N ILE A 1165 40.93 5.47 -52.80
CA ILE A 1165 41.31 4.62 -51.65
C ILE A 1165 42.42 3.65 -52.05
N ARG A 1166 42.28 2.94 -53.18
CA ARG A 1166 43.34 2.04 -53.70
C ARG A 1166 44.66 2.74 -53.99
N ASN A 1167 44.61 3.98 -54.48
CA ASN A 1167 45.82 4.75 -54.71
C ASN A 1167 46.51 5.17 -53.41
N THR A 1168 45.76 5.35 -52.31
CA THR A 1168 46.29 5.68 -50.98
C THR A 1168 46.64 4.47 -50.10
N GLU A 1169 46.05 3.30 -50.34
CA GLU A 1169 46.35 2.05 -49.61
C GLU A 1169 47.84 1.70 -49.70
N THR A 1170 48.47 1.91 -50.86
CA THR A 1170 49.92 1.68 -51.04
C THR A 1170 50.80 2.64 -50.24
N LEU A 1171 50.31 3.84 -49.90
CA LEU A 1171 51.01 4.81 -49.04
C LEU A 1171 50.77 4.53 -47.56
N ILE A 1172 49.58 4.06 -47.19
CA ILE A 1172 49.22 3.64 -45.83
C ILE A 1172 49.98 2.36 -45.45
N GLU A 1173 50.09 1.38 -46.35
CA GLU A 1173 50.90 0.18 -46.11
C GLU A 1173 52.40 0.50 -45.91
N ARG A 1174 52.93 1.53 -46.58
CA ARG A 1174 54.30 2.01 -46.36
C ARG A 1174 54.45 2.71 -45.00
N MET A 1175 53.43 3.44 -44.57
CA MET A 1175 53.38 4.06 -43.24
C MET A 1175 53.34 3.01 -42.12
N GLU A 1176 52.55 1.95 -42.28
CA GLU A 1176 52.43 0.85 -41.31
C GLU A 1176 53.71 -0.01 -41.22
N ARG A 1177 54.51 -0.05 -42.29
CA ARG A 1177 55.86 -0.65 -42.28
C ARG A 1177 56.94 0.27 -41.68
N GLY A 1178 56.58 1.48 -41.25
CA GLY A 1178 57.48 2.42 -40.58
C GLY A 1178 58.38 3.23 -41.52
N GLU A 1179 58.06 3.33 -42.81
CA GLU A 1179 58.80 4.19 -43.74
C GLU A 1179 58.43 5.67 -43.55
N ASN A 1180 59.42 6.57 -43.57
CA ASN A 1180 59.19 8.02 -43.49
C ASN A 1180 58.57 8.54 -44.79
N LEU A 1181 57.27 8.77 -44.79
CA LEU A 1181 56.56 9.48 -45.87
C LEU A 1181 57.00 10.94 -45.95
N SER A 1182 57.21 11.44 -47.16
CA SER A 1182 57.49 12.85 -47.44
C SER A 1182 56.30 13.75 -47.07
N GLY A 1183 56.57 15.04 -46.83
CA GLY A 1183 55.52 16.02 -46.50
C GLY A 1183 54.42 16.10 -47.56
N ASP A 1184 54.76 15.89 -48.84
CA ASP A 1184 53.81 15.88 -49.95
C ASP A 1184 52.97 14.61 -49.99
N GLU A 1185 53.52 13.45 -49.61
CA GLU A 1185 52.76 12.18 -49.51
C GLU A 1185 51.74 12.20 -48.36
N ARG A 1186 52.09 12.80 -47.21
CA ARG A 1186 51.14 12.98 -46.10
C ARG A 1186 50.01 13.94 -46.47
N LYS A 1187 50.34 15.01 -47.19
CA LYS A 1187 49.36 15.97 -47.71
C LYS A 1187 48.42 15.33 -48.73
N ALA A 1188 48.94 14.41 -49.57
CA ALA A 1188 48.11 13.64 -50.50
C ALA A 1188 47.10 12.74 -49.78
N ILE A 1189 47.48 12.10 -48.66
CA ILE A 1189 46.55 11.30 -47.84
C ILE A 1189 45.48 12.20 -47.20
N GLU A 1190 45.87 13.33 -46.62
CA GLU A 1190 44.91 14.30 -46.03
C GLU A 1190 43.95 14.90 -47.06
N ASP A 1191 44.45 15.24 -48.26
CA ASP A 1191 43.62 15.77 -49.34
C ASP A 1191 42.67 14.69 -49.90
N THR A 1192 43.08 13.42 -49.90
CA THR A 1192 42.22 12.28 -50.26
C THR A 1192 41.11 12.08 -49.22
N ILE A 1193 41.42 12.14 -47.92
CA ILE A 1193 40.43 12.06 -46.84
C ILE A 1193 39.44 13.24 -46.93
N ARG A 1194 39.93 14.45 -47.21
CA ARG A 1194 39.09 15.64 -47.41
C ARG A 1194 38.18 15.49 -48.63
N ALA A 1195 38.68 14.93 -49.73
CA ALA A 1195 37.89 14.66 -50.93
C ALA A 1195 36.80 13.60 -50.68
N ILE A 1196 37.13 12.51 -49.98
CA ILE A 1196 36.16 11.46 -49.61
C ILE A 1196 35.05 12.02 -48.72
N ASN A 1197 35.40 12.85 -47.73
CA ASN A 1197 34.41 13.50 -46.87
C ASN A 1197 33.50 14.47 -47.66
N SER A 1198 34.03 15.18 -48.66
CA SER A 1198 33.21 15.98 -49.57
C SER A 1198 32.27 15.12 -50.41
N HIS A 1199 32.75 13.99 -50.94
CA HIS A 1199 31.94 13.07 -51.73
C HIS A 1199 30.83 12.41 -50.90
N ILE A 1200 31.06 12.10 -49.63
CA ILE A 1200 30.03 11.60 -48.70
C ILE A 1200 28.94 12.66 -48.48
N SER A 1201 29.31 13.94 -48.36
CA SER A 1201 28.35 15.04 -48.28
C SER A 1201 27.49 15.15 -49.55
N ASP A 1202 28.09 15.00 -50.72
CA ASP A 1202 27.37 15.08 -52.00
C ASP A 1202 26.47 13.87 -52.25
N ILE A 1203 26.87 12.67 -51.81
CA ILE A 1203 26.01 11.47 -51.75
C ILE A 1203 24.80 11.75 -50.83
N GLY A 1204 25.02 12.34 -49.65
CA GLY A 1204 23.94 12.73 -48.74
C GLY A 1204 22.94 13.70 -49.38
N LYS A 1205 23.40 14.67 -50.18
CA LYS A 1205 22.52 15.62 -50.90
C LYS A 1205 21.68 14.95 -51.99
N GLU A 1206 22.25 13.99 -52.72
CA GLU A 1206 21.52 13.23 -53.74
C GLU A 1206 20.47 12.28 -53.12
N PHE A 1207 20.77 11.67 -51.96
CA PHE A 1207 19.77 10.90 -51.20
C PHE A 1207 18.65 11.78 -50.65
N HIS A 1208 18.95 13.01 -50.22
CA HIS A 1208 17.93 13.96 -49.78
C HIS A 1208 17.00 14.38 -50.93
N ARG A 1209 17.52 14.50 -52.16
CA ARG A 1209 16.70 14.70 -53.38
C ARG A 1209 15.82 13.49 -53.70
N MET A 1210 16.34 12.26 -53.59
CA MET A 1210 15.53 11.05 -53.75
C MET A 1210 14.38 10.96 -52.73
N LYS A 1211 14.60 11.39 -51.47
CA LYS A 1211 13.57 11.44 -50.42
C LYS A 1211 12.47 12.47 -50.73
N GLN A 1212 12.85 13.65 -51.25
CA GLN A 1212 11.90 14.69 -51.67
C GLN A 1212 11.07 14.27 -52.90
N ASP A 1213 11.67 13.60 -53.87
CA ASP A 1213 10.97 13.13 -55.06
C ASP A 1213 10.12 11.88 -54.79
N GLY A 1214 10.53 11.02 -53.85
CA GLY A 1214 9.72 9.89 -53.37
C GLY A 1214 8.48 10.32 -52.58
N SER A 1215 8.57 11.41 -51.80
CA SER A 1215 7.43 11.98 -51.08
C SER A 1215 6.33 12.52 -52.00
N LYS A 1216 6.63 12.86 -53.27
CA LYS A 1216 5.64 13.32 -54.26
C LYS A 1216 4.90 12.19 -54.98
N TYR A 1217 5.39 10.95 -54.89
CA TYR A 1217 4.79 9.78 -55.55
C TYR A 1217 3.93 8.91 -54.61
N LEU A 1218 4.01 9.16 -53.30
CA LEU A 1218 3.25 8.44 -52.25
C LEU A 1218 2.11 9.28 -51.61
N SER A 1219 1.77 10.43 -52.22
CA SER A 1219 0.60 11.25 -51.86
C SER A 1219 -0.61 10.94 -52.71
#